data_AF-A0ABC9XA91-F1
#
_entry.id   AF-A0ABC9XA91-F1
#
_cell.length_a   1.000
_cell.length_b   1.000
_cell.length_c   1.000
_cell.angle_alpha   90.00
_cell.angle_beta   90.00
_cell.angle_gamma   90.00
#
_symmetry.space_group_name_H-M   'P 1'
#
loop_
_entity.id
_entity.type
_entity.pdbx_description
1 polymer ?
#
loop_
_entity_poly.entity_id
_entity_poly.type
_entity_poly.pdbx_seq_one_letter_code
_entity_poly.pdbx_strand_id
1 'polypeptide(L)'
;MQMKPSFVAENQCRPPTRGKERIPPASPREAWEEERAVPNPSSRLKPDQTCQIQPLQADPCHSTLAVTREEENALKVIQAFLRTRPKEEAQKLNFLASICTICNTTITESAVWDVLYFCQLEVVEAIKVLLQEEPTALLGTTVRQQAMLAITSMSRAGLLLQETTNLLQVCFCSTFYLPPQEEPQGPKTSLYSKTLDAMDSMLQALVHSADTLGILELQNILQLLLPFTSSHLAAVQERAVARVARLADFITTYPLPQICPCFAQDVILRHQCSKIHRFTMMGKLVGQLILCCTCRDKGTRQEAAEALQNLHTFILQQRRRWPWLHDSVQQQLQESSQARQIWQFLQTRQASKIFLMFTKYLQPSDRVDIILVAIKSLRDPRAYSIKVAAHMVDILVADFVFQPGQVLNIMWAIYRNFPSIRLVAALNSLHKALLLLMDKSTSEVVSSLLQCSPMCSEYGARQPLGLLSHWESGPKTLLRDFSLAILRGVPADRALGPRSVAMAIWKVIFSEPPVAKKALQELVSMLMKQSLRKTSISTKDNPRILSLAGRGDISVDGCLLQAARTISEILLQSICLKQVVEEIFPQLFLALLFQVSFTTELMLQEVHVFWSKHQQDLITPIRSAVQSMRMLLCRMGFESHVLAIEAQGGWDALLSTQTHLNGVVTVAREMMKTPRSLRSAIFCYLAELLIVEDPTWEMIAMAFLVEMLGCTDLNEELDRVLEIFPTYLQSQCLGMPSLALRGILTLIKKPDMAKKTLVLLPYVMEQLQGADDATAAALPVLCEMLQLLERKTASLTALPLAGKLRPLFSNELDTIREFSIRLFQNTMELVVGAEKKMMNKEVWDSLLPLLLHLHDQNKSVAKASQEALRSAGRFLKWEQLAQLDGIEQGWRISERLLARKKSKVKDYLHQCQPYLHSPQEILRREAVRFIVLQSAKTDVSPLVSSLATQTVLLLRQERPKSRFKRALLNLQLPSAWMRWRSAPSEDSARTEMEQQP
;
A
#
# COMPACT_ATOMS: atom_id res chain seq x y z
N MET A 1 -36.33 51.17 -25.27
CA MET A 1 -34.98 50.85 -24.76
C MET A 1 -34.98 49.34 -24.46
N GLN A 2 -34.22 48.46 -25.12
CA GLN A 2 -32.75 48.42 -25.34
C GLN A 2 -32.00 48.49 -24.00
N MET A 3 -31.08 47.58 -23.64
CA MET A 3 -30.14 46.83 -24.48
C MET A 3 -30.14 45.29 -24.29
N LYS A 4 -29.18 44.60 -24.95
CA LYS A 4 -28.99 43.14 -25.04
C LYS A 4 -27.93 42.63 -24.03
N PRO A 5 -27.96 41.34 -23.63
CA PRO A 5 -26.76 40.59 -23.26
C PRO A 5 -25.98 40.14 -24.52
N SER A 6 -24.66 39.96 -24.41
CA SER A 6 -23.77 39.43 -25.47
C SER A 6 -23.31 38.00 -25.19
N PHE A 7 -23.08 37.23 -26.27
CA PHE A 7 -22.79 35.78 -26.27
C PHE A 7 -21.30 35.48 -26.55
N VAL A 8 -20.97 34.19 -26.71
CA VAL A 8 -19.71 33.60 -27.24
C VAL A 8 -18.61 33.36 -26.17
N ALA A 9 -18.01 32.16 -26.03
CA ALA A 9 -18.38 30.82 -26.50
C ALA A 9 -17.63 29.70 -25.70
N GLU A 10 -18.10 28.46 -25.84
CA GLU A 10 -17.42 27.24 -25.38
C GLU A 10 -16.40 26.72 -26.41
N ASN A 11 -15.44 25.88 -25.98
CA ASN A 11 -14.98 24.65 -26.67
C ASN A 11 -14.03 23.86 -25.75
N GLN A 12 -14.41 22.67 -25.26
CA GLN A 12 -14.37 21.34 -25.91
C GLN A 12 -13.00 20.63 -25.85
N CYS A 13 -12.98 19.42 -25.26
CA CYS A 13 -11.82 18.52 -25.20
C CYS A 13 -11.98 17.31 -26.13
N ARG A 14 -10.89 16.87 -26.79
CA ARG A 14 -10.65 15.53 -27.41
C ARG A 14 -9.29 15.56 -28.15
N PRO A 15 -8.66 14.41 -28.49
CA PRO A 15 -8.39 13.22 -27.68
C PRO A 15 -6.88 12.81 -27.73
N PRO A 16 -6.41 11.85 -26.92
CA PRO A 16 -5.03 11.34 -27.04
C PRO A 16 -4.89 10.33 -28.20
N THR A 17 -3.82 10.43 -28.99
CA THR A 17 -3.51 9.51 -30.10
C THR A 17 -2.27 8.63 -29.82
N ARG A 18 -2.38 7.35 -30.19
CA ARG A 18 -1.41 6.28 -29.95
C ARG A 18 0.00 6.60 -30.47
N GLY A 19 1.02 6.31 -29.66
CA GLY A 19 2.38 6.10 -30.17
C GLY A 19 2.50 4.79 -30.97
N LYS A 20 3.55 4.71 -31.78
CA LYS A 20 4.11 3.48 -32.37
C LYS A 20 5.62 3.50 -32.24
N GLU A 21 6.23 2.34 -32.04
CA GLU A 21 7.67 2.22 -31.76
C GLU A 21 8.55 2.41 -33.01
N ARG A 22 9.80 2.84 -32.81
CA ARG A 22 11.00 2.21 -33.42
C ARG A 22 12.32 2.71 -32.81
N ILE A 23 13.01 1.78 -32.13
CA ILE A 23 14.45 1.42 -32.15
C ILE A 23 15.49 2.55 -32.47
N PRO A 24 16.54 2.75 -31.64
CA PRO A 24 17.51 3.85 -31.77
C PRO A 24 18.83 3.52 -32.52
N PRO A 25 19.54 4.54 -33.02
CA PRO A 25 21.02 4.64 -33.09
C PRO A 25 21.55 5.44 -31.87
N ALA A 26 22.64 5.08 -31.17
CA ALA A 26 24.05 4.94 -31.59
C ALA A 26 24.87 6.26 -31.55
N SER A 27 25.37 6.58 -30.34
CA SER A 27 26.46 7.53 -29.97
C SER A 27 26.35 9.03 -30.36
N PRO A 28 26.76 9.96 -29.46
CA PRO A 28 26.70 11.40 -29.71
C PRO A 28 28.01 11.98 -30.28
N ARG A 29 27.89 13.10 -31.00
CA ARG A 29 28.83 14.24 -31.22
C ARG A 29 28.32 15.01 -32.47
N GLU A 30 28.38 16.34 -32.59
CA GLU A 30 28.87 17.42 -31.73
C GLU A 30 28.10 18.73 -32.03
N ALA A 31 28.25 19.74 -31.17
CA ALA A 31 28.32 21.13 -31.62
C ALA A 31 29.80 21.55 -31.60
N TRP A 32 30.30 22.04 -32.75
CA TRP A 32 31.67 22.49 -33.02
C TRP A 32 31.79 24.02 -32.83
N GLU A 33 32.96 24.65 -32.68
CA GLU A 33 34.24 24.13 -32.10
C GLU A 33 34.70 24.99 -30.89
N GLU A 34 35.85 25.67 -30.73
CA GLU A 34 37.11 25.97 -31.46
C GLU A 34 38.22 26.15 -30.38
N GLU A 35 39.53 25.93 -30.57
CA GLU A 35 40.30 25.22 -31.61
C GLU A 35 41.61 24.67 -30.96
N ARG A 36 42.24 23.66 -31.57
CA ARG A 36 43.67 23.31 -31.33
C ARG A 36 44.31 22.70 -32.58
N ALA A 37 45.34 23.35 -33.15
CA ALA A 37 46.42 22.64 -33.85
C ALA A 37 47.69 23.50 -34.02
N VAL A 38 48.83 22.82 -34.15
CA VAL A 38 50.13 23.37 -34.58
C VAL A 38 50.57 22.60 -35.83
N PRO A 39 51.14 23.27 -36.86
CA PRO A 39 52.03 22.53 -37.76
C PRO A 39 53.26 23.30 -38.28
N ASN A 40 54.42 23.03 -37.66
CA ASN A 40 55.74 22.92 -38.31
C ASN A 40 56.24 24.12 -39.19
N PRO A 41 57.26 23.99 -40.07
CA PRO A 41 58.60 24.37 -39.61
C PRO A 41 59.41 25.30 -40.53
N SER A 42 60.51 25.82 -39.97
CA SER A 42 61.75 26.24 -40.65
C SER A 42 61.71 27.33 -41.74
N SER A 43 62.32 28.46 -41.43
CA SER A 43 63.33 29.08 -42.32
C SER A 43 64.38 29.84 -41.49
N ARG A 44 65.57 30.04 -42.05
CA ARG A 44 66.71 30.70 -41.38
C ARG A 44 66.84 32.15 -41.87
N LEU A 45 67.37 33.03 -41.03
CA LEU A 45 68.52 33.90 -41.37
C LEU A 45 69.16 34.49 -40.09
N LYS A 46 70.38 35.00 -40.20
CA LYS A 46 71.23 35.64 -39.17
C LYS A 46 71.54 37.10 -39.60
N PRO A 47 72.37 37.96 -38.94
CA PRO A 47 73.19 37.80 -37.71
C PRO A 47 73.02 39.02 -36.73
N ASP A 48 73.92 39.49 -35.84
CA ASP A 48 75.31 39.15 -35.44
C ASP A 48 75.68 39.68 -34.01
N GLN A 49 76.98 39.62 -33.66
CA GLN A 49 77.83 40.46 -32.76
C GLN A 49 77.20 41.61 -31.92
N THR A 50 77.68 41.91 -30.69
CA THR A 50 79.02 41.71 -30.07
C THR A 50 78.95 40.99 -28.69
N CYS A 51 79.90 40.14 -28.26
CA CYS A 51 81.32 40.38 -27.85
C CYS A 51 81.46 41.31 -26.60
N GLN A 52 82.13 40.98 -25.47
CA GLN A 52 82.99 39.84 -25.06
C GLN A 52 82.97 39.65 -23.51
N ILE A 53 83.45 38.50 -22.98
CA ILE A 53 84.63 38.35 -22.05
C ILE A 53 84.76 36.89 -21.52
N GLN A 54 85.94 36.55 -21.00
CA GLN A 54 86.48 35.20 -20.75
C GLN A 54 85.92 34.43 -19.53
N PRO A 55 86.08 33.09 -19.49
CA PRO A 55 85.76 32.26 -18.32
C PRO A 55 86.90 32.19 -17.30
N LEU A 56 86.59 31.94 -16.02
CA LEU A 56 87.56 31.50 -15.00
C LEU A 56 86.86 30.71 -13.88
N GLN A 57 87.55 29.66 -13.42
CA GLN A 57 87.35 28.89 -12.18
C GLN A 57 85.97 28.26 -11.90
N ALA A 58 85.97 26.93 -11.93
CA ALA A 58 85.08 26.13 -11.09
C ALA A 58 85.70 25.98 -9.70
N ASP A 59 84.87 25.87 -8.67
CA ASP A 59 85.17 25.11 -7.45
C ASP A 59 83.86 24.44 -6.96
N PRO A 60 83.89 23.24 -6.33
CA PRO A 60 82.73 22.36 -6.31
C PRO A 60 81.93 22.38 -4.99
N CYS A 61 80.60 22.27 -5.12
CA CYS A 61 79.73 21.74 -4.06
C CYS A 61 78.62 20.87 -4.67
N HIS A 62 78.95 19.59 -4.93
CA HIS A 62 77.93 18.56 -5.12
C HIS A 62 77.29 18.23 -3.76
N SER A 63 75.96 18.14 -3.70
CA SER A 63 75.24 17.35 -2.66
C SER A 63 73.79 17.06 -3.08
N THR A 64 73.61 16.52 -4.29
CA THR A 64 72.44 15.66 -4.55
C THR A 64 72.56 14.40 -3.68
N LEU A 65 71.43 13.85 -3.25
CA LEU A 65 71.31 12.58 -2.49
C LEU A 65 71.93 12.58 -1.08
N ALA A 66 71.09 12.87 -0.09
CA ALA A 66 71.25 12.39 1.29
C ALA A 66 69.88 12.02 1.88
N VAL A 67 69.39 10.82 1.59
CA VAL A 67 68.43 10.14 2.49
C VAL A 67 69.13 10.03 3.85
N THR A 68 68.48 10.40 4.95
CA THR A 68 69.19 10.29 6.23
C THR A 68 69.49 8.83 6.53
N ARG A 69 70.68 8.57 7.10
CA ARG A 69 71.07 7.22 7.55
C ARG A 69 70.05 6.64 8.55
N GLU A 70 69.29 7.51 9.21
CA GLU A 70 68.24 7.20 10.17
C GLU A 70 66.94 6.74 9.48
N GLU A 71 66.49 7.39 8.40
CA GLU A 71 65.38 6.92 7.55
C GLU A 71 65.63 5.51 6.99
N GLU A 72 66.81 5.29 6.40
CA GLU A 72 67.19 3.98 5.86
C GLU A 72 67.20 2.90 6.95
N ASN A 73 67.69 3.22 8.14
CA ASN A 73 67.72 2.28 9.26
C ASN A 73 66.31 2.00 9.81
N ALA A 74 65.46 3.03 9.93
CA ALA A 74 64.07 2.89 10.33
C ALA A 74 63.29 1.99 9.35
N LEU A 75 63.49 2.15 8.03
CA LEU A 75 62.85 1.30 7.03
C LEU A 75 63.33 -0.16 7.13
N LYS A 76 64.63 -0.39 7.37
CA LYS A 76 65.19 -1.73 7.59
C LYS A 76 64.61 -2.38 8.86
N VAL A 77 64.40 -1.62 9.94
CA VAL A 77 63.73 -2.10 11.17
C VAL A 77 62.27 -2.47 10.89
N ILE A 78 61.53 -1.64 10.16
CA ILE A 78 60.13 -1.92 9.78
C ILE A 78 60.04 -3.20 8.94
N GLN A 79 60.84 -3.33 7.87
CA GLN A 79 60.84 -4.51 7.02
C GLN A 79 61.28 -5.78 7.76
N ALA A 80 62.25 -5.68 8.67
CA ALA A 80 62.66 -6.81 9.52
C ALA A 80 61.51 -7.24 10.44
N PHE A 81 60.86 -6.30 11.13
CA PHE A 81 59.75 -6.57 12.04
C PHE A 81 58.55 -7.21 11.33
N LEU A 82 58.17 -6.70 10.15
CA LEU A 82 57.06 -7.27 9.34
C LEU A 82 57.33 -8.73 8.94
N ARG A 83 58.59 -9.08 8.65
CA ARG A 83 59.01 -10.45 8.27
C ARG A 83 59.12 -11.42 9.44
N THR A 84 59.55 -10.97 10.63
CA THR A 84 59.88 -11.88 11.76
C THR A 84 58.91 -11.82 12.94
N ARG A 85 58.10 -10.76 13.06
CA ARG A 85 57.11 -10.50 14.14
C ARG A 85 57.63 -10.89 15.56
N PRO A 86 58.73 -10.26 16.02
CA PRO A 86 59.37 -10.60 17.29
C PRO A 86 58.51 -10.23 18.50
N LYS A 87 58.61 -11.04 19.56
CA LYS A 87 57.80 -10.90 20.78
C LYS A 87 58.40 -9.95 21.83
N GLU A 88 59.68 -9.61 21.72
CA GLU A 88 60.40 -8.78 22.70
C GLU A 88 59.95 -7.31 22.69
N GLU A 89 59.67 -6.76 23.88
CA GLU A 89 59.18 -5.37 24.04
C GLU A 89 60.11 -4.33 23.39
N ALA A 90 61.44 -4.47 23.55
CA ALA A 90 62.41 -3.56 22.95
C ALA A 90 62.31 -3.53 21.40
N GLN A 91 62.05 -4.68 20.77
CA GLN A 91 61.89 -4.76 19.31
C GLN A 91 60.54 -4.18 18.86
N LYS A 92 59.47 -4.40 19.64
CA LYS A 92 58.15 -3.78 19.43
C LYS A 92 58.21 -2.25 19.53
N LEU A 93 58.93 -1.72 20.52
CA LEU A 93 59.11 -0.28 20.70
C LEU A 93 59.99 0.34 19.61
N ASN A 94 61.06 -0.35 19.19
CA ASN A 94 61.92 0.12 18.10
C ASN A 94 61.17 0.18 16.75
N PHE A 95 60.29 -0.79 16.47
CA PHE A 95 59.38 -0.77 15.31
C PHE A 95 58.46 0.45 15.32
N LEU A 96 57.78 0.71 16.44
CA LEU A 96 56.86 1.84 16.56
C LEU A 96 57.59 3.20 16.49
N ALA A 97 58.75 3.32 17.12
CA ALA A 97 59.61 4.49 17.02
C ALA A 97 60.10 4.74 15.59
N SER A 98 60.48 3.68 14.86
CA SER A 98 60.90 3.78 13.44
C SER A 98 59.80 4.33 12.54
N ILE A 99 58.53 3.96 12.80
CA ILE A 99 57.37 4.51 12.08
C ILE A 99 57.21 6.00 12.40
N CYS A 100 57.31 6.40 13.67
CA CYS A 100 57.32 7.82 14.06
C CYS A 100 58.45 8.59 13.37
N THR A 101 59.67 8.04 13.28
CA THR A 101 60.81 8.68 12.62
C THR A 101 60.51 8.98 11.16
N ILE A 102 60.15 7.97 10.34
CA ILE A 102 59.88 8.19 8.91
C ILE A 102 58.69 9.16 8.73
N CYS A 103 57.56 8.89 9.41
CA CYS A 103 56.33 9.66 9.24
C CYS A 103 56.40 11.12 9.70
N ASN A 104 57.47 11.52 10.42
CA ASN A 104 57.71 12.91 10.83
C ASN A 104 58.79 13.62 9.96
N THR A 105 59.37 12.96 8.96
CA THR A 105 60.33 13.60 8.04
C THR A 105 59.63 14.51 7.03
N THR A 106 60.31 15.58 6.60
CA THR A 106 59.73 16.65 5.76
C THR A 106 59.94 16.46 4.25
N ILE A 107 60.42 15.29 3.80
CA ILE A 107 60.83 15.05 2.41
C ILE A 107 59.85 14.06 1.75
N THR A 108 58.81 14.59 1.13
CA THR A 108 57.75 13.81 0.45
C THR A 108 58.19 13.10 -0.83
N GLU A 109 59.44 13.28 -1.28
CA GLU A 109 60.00 12.75 -2.54
C GLU A 109 61.11 11.69 -2.31
N SER A 110 61.25 11.16 -1.09
CA SER A 110 62.23 10.10 -0.78
C SER A 110 61.67 8.72 -1.15
N ALA A 111 62.47 7.88 -1.81
CA ALA A 111 62.10 6.49 -2.11
C ALA A 111 61.80 5.63 -0.86
N VAL A 112 62.21 6.09 0.34
CA VAL A 112 61.82 5.49 1.62
C VAL A 112 60.32 5.69 1.91
N TRP A 113 59.77 6.84 1.54
CA TRP A 113 58.35 7.15 1.69
C TRP A 113 57.47 6.32 0.77
N ASP A 114 57.86 6.15 -0.50
CA ASP A 114 57.15 5.28 -1.45
C ASP A 114 57.00 3.85 -0.89
N VAL A 115 58.09 3.28 -0.37
CA VAL A 115 58.07 1.92 0.20
C VAL A 115 57.17 1.84 1.44
N LEU A 116 57.16 2.85 2.32
CA LEU A 116 56.26 2.88 3.47
C LEU A 116 54.80 3.05 3.05
N TYR A 117 54.53 3.83 1.99
CA TYR A 117 53.21 3.99 1.38
C TYR A 117 52.69 2.66 0.79
N PHE A 118 53.52 1.94 0.04
CA PHE A 118 53.15 0.61 -0.49
C PHE A 118 52.98 -0.45 0.62
N CYS A 119 53.71 -0.35 1.74
CA CYS A 119 53.58 -1.24 2.91
C CYS A 119 52.48 -0.83 3.92
N GLN A 120 51.72 0.24 3.66
CA GLN A 120 50.75 0.85 4.59
C GLN A 120 49.84 -0.17 5.31
N LEU A 121 49.21 -1.08 4.57
CA LEU A 121 48.27 -2.06 5.13
C LEU A 121 48.95 -3.09 6.03
N GLU A 122 50.18 -3.52 5.69
CA GLU A 122 50.95 -4.46 6.50
C GLU A 122 51.40 -3.83 7.83
N VAL A 123 51.79 -2.55 7.79
CA VAL A 123 52.16 -1.76 8.98
C VAL A 123 50.95 -1.53 9.88
N VAL A 124 49.79 -1.14 9.32
CA VAL A 124 48.53 -0.99 10.07
C VAL A 124 48.11 -2.30 10.73
N GLU A 125 48.18 -3.43 10.02
CA GLU A 125 47.84 -4.73 10.59
C GLU A 125 48.85 -5.18 11.65
N ALA A 126 50.14 -4.86 11.51
CA ALA A 126 51.16 -5.12 12.53
C ALA A 126 50.91 -4.31 13.81
N ILE A 127 50.59 -3.01 13.72
CA ILE A 127 50.20 -2.19 14.87
C ILE A 127 48.93 -2.73 15.54
N LYS A 128 47.94 -3.15 14.73
CA LYS A 128 46.69 -3.77 15.21
C LYS A 128 46.93 -5.08 15.96
N VAL A 129 47.81 -5.96 15.47
CA VAL A 129 48.21 -7.19 16.16
C VAL A 129 48.96 -6.88 17.47
N LEU A 130 49.88 -5.91 17.46
CA LEU A 130 50.59 -5.47 18.67
C LEU A 130 49.64 -5.01 19.78
N LEU A 131 48.60 -4.23 19.44
CA LEU A 131 47.57 -3.79 20.38
C LEU A 131 46.63 -4.91 20.86
N GLN A 132 46.57 -6.05 20.15
CA GLN A 132 45.80 -7.24 20.55
C GLN A 132 46.59 -8.23 21.42
N GLU A 133 47.91 -8.31 21.24
CA GLU A 133 48.80 -9.12 22.10
C GLU A 133 49.01 -8.50 23.50
N GLU A 134 48.79 -7.20 23.63
CA GLU A 134 49.06 -6.42 24.84
C GLU A 134 48.08 -6.76 26.01
N PRO A 135 48.60 -7.15 27.20
CA PRO A 135 47.78 -7.75 28.26
C PRO A 135 46.72 -6.81 28.82
N THR A 136 45.45 -7.20 28.76
CA THR A 136 44.30 -6.38 29.22
C THR A 136 44.19 -6.24 30.73
N ALA A 137 44.85 -7.10 31.51
CA ALA A 137 44.79 -7.08 32.97
C ALA A 137 45.66 -6.01 33.64
N LEU A 138 46.69 -5.49 32.96
CA LEU A 138 47.62 -4.51 33.53
C LEU A 138 48.31 -3.68 32.42
N LEU A 139 48.37 -2.36 32.61
CA LEU A 139 49.23 -1.48 31.81
C LEU A 139 50.68 -1.55 32.32
N GLY A 140 51.46 -2.49 31.77
CA GLY A 140 52.86 -2.70 32.13
C GLY A 140 53.89 -2.03 31.21
N THR A 141 53.55 -1.85 29.93
CA THR A 141 54.47 -1.47 28.84
C THR A 141 54.15 -0.08 28.27
N THR A 142 55.09 0.54 27.58
CA THR A 142 54.85 1.76 26.78
C THR A 142 54.33 1.48 25.37
N VAL A 143 54.16 0.21 24.99
CA VAL A 143 53.80 -0.22 23.63
C VAL A 143 52.47 0.39 23.17
N ARG A 144 51.45 0.43 24.03
CA ARG A 144 50.16 1.10 23.71
C ARG A 144 50.35 2.58 23.41
N GLN A 145 51.11 3.30 24.25
CA GLN A 145 51.38 4.72 24.06
C GLN A 145 52.11 4.98 22.73
N GLN A 146 53.18 4.23 22.46
CA GLN A 146 53.94 4.35 21.21
C GLN A 146 53.12 3.95 19.98
N ALA A 147 52.18 3.00 20.10
CA ALA A 147 51.26 2.66 19.02
C ALA A 147 50.33 3.84 18.69
N MET A 148 49.74 4.51 19.67
CA MET A 148 48.93 5.71 19.41
C MET A 148 49.77 6.84 18.77
N LEU A 149 51.03 7.01 19.20
CA LEU A 149 51.94 8.00 18.60
C LEU A 149 52.34 7.65 17.16
N ALA A 150 52.60 6.37 16.86
CA ALA A 150 52.85 5.91 15.50
C ALA A 150 51.65 6.16 14.58
N ILE A 151 50.43 5.84 15.04
CA ILE A 151 49.19 6.14 14.32
C ILE A 151 48.99 7.66 14.16
N THR A 152 49.34 8.47 15.18
CA THR A 152 49.30 9.94 15.11
C THR A 152 50.19 10.48 13.99
N SER A 153 51.42 10.00 13.87
CA SER A 153 52.34 10.39 12.79
C SER A 153 51.89 9.86 11.43
N MET A 154 51.46 8.59 11.32
CA MET A 154 50.88 8.04 10.08
C MET A 154 49.64 8.82 9.60
N SER A 155 48.82 9.33 10.52
CA SER A 155 47.67 10.19 10.21
C SER A 155 48.10 11.50 9.56
N ARG A 156 49.02 12.23 10.21
CA ARG A 156 49.57 13.50 9.70
C ARG A 156 50.26 13.35 8.33
N ALA A 157 50.81 12.16 8.08
CA ALA A 157 51.43 11.76 6.84
C ALA A 157 50.45 11.32 5.72
N GLY A 158 49.14 11.32 5.97
CA GLY A 158 48.13 10.85 5.01
C GLY A 158 48.07 9.32 4.84
N LEU A 159 48.85 8.55 5.60
CA LEU A 159 48.97 7.08 5.49
C LEU A 159 47.81 6.31 6.15
N LEU A 160 46.60 6.89 6.25
CA LEU A 160 45.44 6.28 6.94
C LEU A 160 44.09 6.60 6.24
N LEU A 161 44.00 6.42 4.92
CA LEU A 161 42.91 6.99 4.11
C LEU A 161 41.58 6.22 4.02
N GLN A 162 41.49 4.90 4.27
CA GLN A 162 40.22 4.16 4.04
C GLN A 162 39.78 3.06 5.06
N GLU A 163 40.63 2.56 5.98
CA GLU A 163 40.20 1.50 6.94
C GLU A 163 40.53 1.79 8.43
N THR A 164 40.44 3.05 8.86
CA THR A 164 40.70 3.47 10.26
C THR A 164 39.82 2.78 11.30
N THR A 165 38.60 2.38 10.92
CA THR A 165 37.55 1.89 11.84
C THR A 165 37.94 0.64 12.64
N ASN A 166 38.55 -0.35 11.98
CA ASN A 166 39.02 -1.59 12.63
C ASN A 166 40.19 -1.32 13.59
N LEU A 167 41.10 -0.42 13.21
CA LEU A 167 42.24 -0.02 14.02
C LEU A 167 41.77 0.74 15.27
N LEU A 168 40.90 1.74 15.10
CA LEU A 168 40.29 2.51 16.18
C LEU A 168 39.52 1.63 17.17
N GLN A 169 38.74 0.66 16.69
CA GLN A 169 38.05 -0.28 17.56
C GLN A 169 39.02 -1.11 18.43
N VAL A 170 40.18 -1.48 17.88
CA VAL A 170 41.25 -2.16 18.63
C VAL A 170 41.95 -1.22 19.62
N CYS A 171 42.19 0.05 19.25
CA CYS A 171 42.71 1.07 20.16
C CYS A 171 41.77 1.29 21.36
N PHE A 172 40.46 1.37 21.13
CA PHE A 172 39.46 1.51 22.19
C PHE A 172 39.34 0.26 23.07
N CYS A 173 39.34 -0.94 22.49
CA CYS A 173 39.28 -2.18 23.26
C CYS A 173 40.55 -2.42 24.12
N SER A 174 41.74 -2.14 23.57
CA SER A 174 43.02 -2.34 24.27
C SER A 174 43.28 -1.33 25.40
N THR A 175 42.57 -0.20 25.43
CA THR A 175 42.71 0.86 26.46
C THR A 175 41.52 0.97 27.41
N PHE A 176 40.28 0.94 26.93
CA PHE A 176 39.12 1.20 27.80
C PHE A 176 38.86 0.08 28.82
N TYR A 177 39.16 -1.18 28.48
CA TYR A 177 38.94 -2.34 29.36
C TYR A 177 40.06 -2.60 30.38
N LEU A 178 41.10 -1.75 30.45
CA LEU A 178 42.10 -1.80 31.51
C LEU A 178 41.42 -1.63 32.91
N PRO A 179 42.00 -2.13 34.01
CA PRO A 179 41.44 -1.94 35.35
C PRO A 179 41.28 -0.44 35.71
N PRO A 180 40.38 -0.06 36.63
CA PRO A 180 40.37 1.28 37.23
C PRO A 180 41.69 1.53 37.96
N GLN A 181 42.08 2.81 38.10
CA GLN A 181 43.32 3.15 38.82
C GLN A 181 43.08 3.08 40.32
N GLU A 182 43.76 2.16 40.99
CA GLU A 182 43.95 2.17 42.43
C GLU A 182 45.24 2.95 42.77
N GLU A 183 45.13 3.83 43.77
CA GLU A 183 46.13 4.80 44.25
C GLU A 183 46.58 5.93 43.28
N PRO A 184 46.66 7.20 43.73
CA PRO A 184 46.93 8.35 42.86
C PRO A 184 48.41 8.72 42.65
N GLN A 185 49.36 8.05 43.32
CA GLN A 185 50.78 8.45 43.32
C GLN A 185 51.73 7.27 43.06
N GLY A 186 52.06 7.04 41.79
CA GLY A 186 53.15 6.13 41.41
C GLY A 186 53.56 6.30 39.94
N PRO A 187 54.71 5.72 39.51
CA PRO A 187 55.17 5.84 38.12
C PRO A 187 54.13 5.29 37.11
N LYS A 188 53.38 4.25 37.51
CA LYS A 188 52.26 3.67 36.75
C LYS A 188 51.13 4.67 36.45
N THR A 189 50.83 5.60 37.37
CA THR A 189 49.87 6.69 37.14
C THR A 189 50.29 7.54 35.94
N SER A 190 51.58 7.88 35.85
CA SER A 190 52.10 8.69 34.74
C SER A 190 52.05 7.98 33.40
N LEU A 191 52.18 6.65 33.37
CA LEU A 191 52.04 5.85 32.15
C LEU A 191 50.56 5.77 31.73
N TYR A 192 49.66 5.69 32.71
CA TYR A 192 48.21 5.62 32.46
C TYR A 192 47.66 6.90 31.82
N SER A 193 48.03 8.09 32.35
CA SER A 193 47.64 9.37 31.72
C SER A 193 48.24 9.49 30.32
N LYS A 194 49.56 9.33 30.18
CA LYS A 194 50.27 9.45 28.89
C LYS A 194 49.71 8.55 27.79
N THR A 195 49.19 7.38 28.14
CA THR A 195 48.55 6.46 27.17
C THR A 195 47.19 7.00 26.69
N LEU A 196 46.41 7.66 27.56
CA LEU A 196 45.19 8.36 27.16
C LEU A 196 45.49 9.67 26.41
N ASP A 197 46.48 10.45 26.86
CA ASP A 197 46.91 11.70 26.22
C ASP A 197 47.42 11.46 24.78
N ALA A 198 48.14 10.35 24.57
CA ALA A 198 48.56 9.90 23.24
C ALA A 198 47.37 9.44 22.38
N MET A 199 46.33 8.85 22.98
CA MET A 199 45.11 8.49 22.25
C MET A 199 44.26 9.71 21.90
N ASP A 200 44.17 10.73 22.75
CA ASP A 200 43.59 12.03 22.39
C ASP A 200 44.33 12.66 21.21
N SER A 201 45.66 12.69 21.29
CA SER A 201 46.53 13.20 20.21
C SER A 201 46.29 12.50 18.88
N MET A 202 46.11 11.17 18.91
CA MET A 202 45.78 10.35 17.76
C MET A 202 44.39 10.67 17.18
N LEU A 203 43.36 10.76 18.02
CA LEU A 203 41.99 11.06 17.58
C LEU A 203 41.85 12.48 17.03
N GLN A 204 42.55 13.45 17.63
CA GLN A 204 42.62 14.82 17.12
C GLN A 204 43.39 14.88 15.79
N ALA A 205 44.50 14.14 15.65
CA ALA A 205 45.25 14.07 14.40
C ALA A 205 44.43 13.46 13.25
N LEU A 206 43.64 12.42 13.50
CA LEU A 206 42.73 11.81 12.50
C LEU A 206 41.66 12.79 12.00
N VAL A 207 41.07 13.58 12.90
CA VAL A 207 40.10 14.63 12.51
C VAL A 207 40.78 15.79 11.77
N HIS A 208 42.05 16.08 12.09
CA HIS A 208 42.83 17.16 11.49
C HIS A 208 43.34 16.82 10.08
N SER A 209 43.97 15.66 9.90
CA SER A 209 44.59 15.23 8.63
C SER A 209 43.60 14.73 7.58
N ALA A 210 42.31 14.73 7.89
CA ALA A 210 41.24 14.37 6.95
C ALA A 210 40.71 15.59 6.17
N ASP A 211 41.24 16.81 6.39
CA ASP A 211 40.91 18.05 5.68
C ASP A 211 39.40 18.27 5.47
N THR A 212 38.93 18.17 4.22
CA THR A 212 37.53 18.37 3.82
C THR A 212 36.60 17.27 4.35
N LEU A 213 37.14 16.10 4.67
CA LEU A 213 36.45 14.95 5.25
C LEU A 213 36.55 14.88 6.78
N GLY A 214 37.21 15.83 7.45
CA GLY A 214 37.34 15.84 8.91
C GLY A 214 36.00 15.80 9.67
N ILE A 215 34.92 16.32 9.07
CA ILE A 215 33.55 16.25 9.60
C ILE A 215 32.98 14.82 9.54
N LEU A 216 33.37 14.03 8.54
CA LEU A 216 32.98 12.64 8.37
C LEU A 216 33.81 11.73 9.31
N GLU A 217 35.13 11.92 9.39
CA GLU A 217 35.96 11.10 10.28
C GLU A 217 35.69 11.38 11.77
N LEU A 218 35.36 12.63 12.13
CA LEU A 218 34.81 12.95 13.45
C LEU A 218 33.50 12.18 13.74
N GLN A 219 32.60 12.05 12.77
CA GLN A 219 31.38 11.26 12.92
C GLN A 219 31.68 9.76 13.03
N ASN A 220 32.62 9.23 12.26
CA ASN A 220 33.09 7.84 12.35
C ASN A 220 33.64 7.53 13.75
N ILE A 221 34.57 8.35 14.24
CA ILE A 221 35.18 8.24 15.58
C ILE A 221 34.10 8.30 16.66
N LEU A 222 33.20 9.28 16.62
CA LEU A 222 32.14 9.41 17.62
C LEU A 222 31.13 8.25 17.57
N GLN A 223 30.83 7.71 16.38
CA GLN A 223 29.98 6.52 16.23
C GLN A 223 30.64 5.24 16.78
N LEU A 224 31.98 5.13 16.68
CA LEU A 224 32.75 4.04 17.30
C LEU A 224 32.90 4.18 18.83
N LEU A 225 32.90 5.41 19.36
CA LEU A 225 32.93 5.69 20.81
C LEU A 225 31.58 5.48 21.50
N LEU A 226 30.46 5.75 20.83
CA LEU A 226 29.09 5.73 21.39
C LEU A 226 28.69 4.41 22.11
N PRO A 227 29.09 3.20 21.65
CA PRO A 227 28.82 1.96 22.39
C PRO A 227 29.50 1.91 23.76
N PHE A 228 30.69 2.50 23.90
CA PHE A 228 31.47 2.49 25.15
C PHE A 228 30.93 3.50 26.16
N THR A 229 30.41 4.66 25.72
CA THR A 229 29.70 5.61 26.60
C THR A 229 28.37 5.03 27.13
N SER A 230 27.88 3.93 26.54
CA SER A 230 26.75 3.12 27.02
C SER A 230 27.16 1.89 27.86
N SER A 231 28.43 1.78 28.27
CA SER A 231 28.93 0.61 29.02
C SER A 231 28.39 0.53 30.45
N HIS A 232 28.25 -0.70 30.95
CA HIS A 232 27.92 -0.99 32.35
C HIS A 232 29.14 -0.93 33.29
N LEU A 233 30.35 -0.88 32.73
CA LEU A 233 31.60 -0.72 33.47
C LEU A 233 31.93 0.77 33.57
N ALA A 234 31.87 1.33 34.79
CA ALA A 234 32.02 2.77 35.02
C ALA A 234 33.31 3.34 34.40
N ALA A 235 34.46 2.69 34.59
CA ALA A 235 35.73 3.14 34.03
C ALA A 235 35.77 3.11 32.48
N VAL A 236 35.07 2.17 31.83
CA VAL A 236 34.95 2.15 30.35
C VAL A 236 34.11 3.34 29.89
N GLN A 237 32.99 3.59 30.57
CA GLN A 237 32.07 4.68 30.27
C GLN A 237 32.74 6.05 30.48
N GLU A 238 33.39 6.26 31.63
CA GLU A 238 34.14 7.46 31.99
C GLU A 238 35.19 7.79 30.93
N ARG A 239 36.05 6.83 30.59
CA ARG A 239 37.14 7.03 29.61
C ARG A 239 36.59 7.38 28.23
N ALA A 240 35.53 6.71 27.78
CA ALA A 240 34.90 6.99 26.49
C ALA A 240 34.23 8.37 26.46
N VAL A 241 33.55 8.76 27.54
CA VAL A 241 32.94 10.10 27.67
C VAL A 241 34.03 11.18 27.73
N ALA A 242 35.15 10.93 28.40
CA ALA A 242 36.29 11.84 28.42
C ALA A 242 36.89 12.05 27.01
N ARG A 243 37.04 11.00 26.20
CA ARG A 243 37.49 11.16 24.80
C ARG A 243 36.50 11.98 23.98
N VAL A 244 35.20 11.81 24.19
CA VAL A 244 34.16 12.66 23.59
C VAL A 244 34.30 14.12 24.07
N ALA A 245 34.64 14.36 25.34
CA ALA A 245 34.87 15.71 25.87
C ALA A 245 36.08 16.40 25.23
N ARG A 246 37.22 15.71 25.09
CA ARG A 246 38.43 16.26 24.44
C ARG A 246 38.27 16.43 22.94
N LEU A 247 37.47 15.60 22.26
CA LEU A 247 37.09 15.82 20.86
C LEU A 247 36.13 17.00 20.69
N ALA A 248 35.16 17.16 21.60
CA ALA A 248 34.26 18.32 21.62
C ALA A 248 35.02 19.63 21.92
N ASP A 249 36.03 19.59 22.78
CA ASP A 249 36.94 20.70 23.06
C ASP A 249 37.76 21.08 21.81
N PHE A 250 38.42 20.09 21.20
CA PHE A 250 39.22 20.25 19.99
C PHE A 250 38.48 20.98 18.87
N ILE A 251 37.22 20.61 18.57
CA ILE A 251 36.43 21.26 17.51
C ILE A 251 35.94 22.67 17.86
N THR A 252 36.00 23.10 19.13
CA THR A 252 35.80 24.52 19.49
C THR A 252 37.05 25.38 19.28
N THR A 253 38.22 24.74 19.30
CA THR A 253 39.53 25.40 19.13
C THR A 253 40.00 25.35 17.67
N TYR A 254 39.71 24.27 16.93
CA TYR A 254 40.07 24.08 15.54
C TYR A 254 38.84 24.22 14.60
N PRO A 255 38.66 25.35 13.90
CA PRO A 255 37.40 25.72 13.25
C PRO A 255 37.21 25.09 11.86
N LEU A 256 37.02 23.76 11.81
CA LEU A 256 36.68 22.94 10.63
C LEU A 256 35.89 23.75 9.56
N PRO A 257 36.47 24.10 8.40
CA PRO A 257 35.94 25.20 7.57
C PRO A 257 34.59 24.96 6.89
N GLN A 258 34.18 23.71 6.68
CA GLN A 258 33.09 23.35 5.76
C GLN A 258 31.79 22.91 6.47
N ILE A 259 31.67 23.13 7.78
CA ILE A 259 30.45 22.82 8.53
C ILE A 259 29.35 23.81 8.16
N CYS A 260 28.21 23.33 7.63
CA CYS A 260 27.02 24.17 7.59
C CYS A 260 26.46 24.35 9.01
N PRO A 261 26.03 25.56 9.42
CA PRO A 261 25.24 25.81 10.65
C PRO A 261 23.81 25.24 10.58
N CYS A 262 23.60 24.23 9.73
CA CYS A 262 22.39 23.50 9.41
C CYS A 262 21.91 22.62 10.58
N PHE A 263 21.76 23.18 11.77
CA PHE A 263 21.31 22.47 12.98
C PHE A 263 19.79 22.61 13.25
N ALA A 264 19.10 23.50 12.52
CA ALA A 264 17.63 23.60 12.49
C ALA A 264 17.07 23.36 11.07
N GLN A 265 15.83 22.90 10.97
CA GLN A 265 15.24 22.42 9.69
C GLN A 265 15.01 23.57 8.71
N ASP A 266 14.54 24.70 9.21
CA ASP A 266 14.20 25.91 8.43
C ASP A 266 15.43 26.53 7.78
N VAL A 267 16.61 26.29 8.36
CA VAL A 267 17.93 26.67 7.83
C VAL A 267 18.36 25.75 6.69
N ILE A 268 18.14 24.43 6.81
CA ILE A 268 18.49 23.46 5.74
C ILE A 268 17.75 23.80 4.44
N LEU A 269 16.44 24.08 4.52
CA LEU A 269 15.61 24.36 3.35
C LEU A 269 16.05 25.63 2.59
N ARG A 270 16.62 26.62 3.30
CA ARG A 270 17.16 27.86 2.70
C ARG A 270 18.56 27.72 2.11
N HIS A 271 19.34 26.69 2.51
CA HIS A 271 20.78 26.60 2.22
C HIS A 271 21.18 25.41 1.32
N GLN A 272 20.25 24.51 0.95
CA GLN A 272 20.46 23.36 0.04
C GLN A 272 21.69 22.46 0.34
N CYS A 273 22.21 22.49 1.56
CA CYS A 273 23.48 21.88 1.92
C CYS A 273 23.53 20.36 1.70
N SER A 274 24.55 19.86 0.99
CA SER A 274 24.72 18.43 0.69
C SER A 274 24.91 17.58 1.95
N LYS A 275 24.59 16.28 1.89
CA LYS A 275 24.60 15.38 3.07
C LYS A 275 25.95 15.33 3.81
N ILE A 276 27.06 15.42 3.07
CA ILE A 276 28.44 15.24 3.56
C ILE A 276 28.82 16.33 4.59
N HIS A 277 28.30 17.55 4.43
CA HIS A 277 28.60 18.70 5.30
C HIS A 277 27.66 18.81 6.53
N ARG A 278 26.84 17.78 6.80
CA ARG A 278 25.89 17.74 7.92
C ARG A 278 26.45 16.87 9.04
N PHE A 279 26.37 17.35 10.28
CA PHE A 279 26.76 16.58 11.46
C PHE A 279 25.57 15.73 11.95
N THR A 280 25.39 14.55 11.34
CA THR A 280 24.21 13.67 11.47
C THR A 280 24.12 12.89 12.79
N MET A 281 25.06 13.11 13.71
CA MET A 281 25.18 12.38 14.98
C MET A 281 24.82 13.21 16.22
N MET A 282 24.40 14.48 16.06
CA MET A 282 24.18 15.39 17.19
C MET A 282 23.15 14.83 18.18
N GLY A 283 22.00 14.35 17.69
CA GLY A 283 20.95 13.77 18.53
C GLY A 283 21.44 12.61 19.40
N LYS A 284 22.05 11.59 18.78
CA LYS A 284 22.55 10.40 19.51
C LYS A 284 23.57 10.78 20.58
N LEU A 285 24.49 11.70 20.24
CA LEU A 285 25.56 12.15 21.11
C LEU A 285 25.02 12.98 22.28
N VAL A 286 24.24 14.03 22.00
CA VAL A 286 23.67 14.93 23.02
C VAL A 286 22.73 14.15 23.94
N GLY A 287 21.86 13.29 23.40
CA GLY A 287 20.97 12.43 24.20
C GLY A 287 21.75 11.50 25.15
N GLN A 288 22.79 10.85 24.66
CA GLN A 288 23.62 9.95 25.48
C GLN A 288 24.41 10.72 26.55
N LEU A 289 24.98 11.88 26.22
CA LEU A 289 25.72 12.70 27.19
C LEU A 289 24.79 13.28 28.28
N ILE A 290 23.57 13.71 27.94
CA ILE A 290 22.56 14.17 28.92
C ILE A 290 22.23 13.06 29.92
N LEU A 291 22.14 11.81 29.46
CA LEU A 291 21.99 10.65 30.34
C LEU A 291 23.26 10.41 31.18
N CYS A 292 24.46 10.52 30.61
CA CYS A 292 25.73 10.41 31.34
C CYS A 292 25.90 11.47 32.43
N CYS A 293 25.35 12.69 32.27
CA CYS A 293 25.25 13.69 33.34
C CYS A 293 24.39 13.24 34.54
N THR A 294 23.68 12.10 34.43
CA THR A 294 22.90 11.48 35.51
C THR A 294 23.46 10.17 36.04
N CYS A 295 24.64 9.73 35.57
CA CYS A 295 25.31 8.53 36.08
C CYS A 295 25.62 8.61 37.58
N ARG A 296 25.74 7.45 38.24
CA ARG A 296 26.15 7.41 39.66
C ARG A 296 27.58 7.91 39.85
N ASP A 297 28.48 7.47 38.96
CA ASP A 297 29.87 7.90 38.91
C ASP A 297 30.01 9.44 38.83
N LYS A 298 31.09 9.97 39.41
CA LYS A 298 31.42 11.39 39.40
C LYS A 298 32.19 11.80 38.15
N GLY A 299 33.15 10.99 37.71
CA GLY A 299 34.01 11.31 36.56
C GLY A 299 33.20 11.43 35.27
N THR A 300 32.47 10.36 34.93
CA THR A 300 31.49 10.30 33.84
C THR A 300 30.54 11.51 33.83
N ARG A 301 30.02 11.93 34.98
CA ARG A 301 29.10 13.09 35.07
C ARG A 301 29.78 14.43 34.82
N GLN A 302 31.06 14.56 35.14
CA GLN A 302 31.85 15.77 34.93
C GLN A 302 32.27 15.87 33.46
N GLU A 303 32.89 14.82 32.93
CA GLU A 303 33.30 14.74 31.51
C GLU A 303 32.09 14.86 30.57
N ALA A 304 30.92 14.31 30.93
CA ALA A 304 29.69 14.48 30.12
C ALA A 304 29.17 15.91 30.09
N ALA A 305 29.30 16.64 31.20
CA ALA A 305 28.90 18.05 31.27
C ALA A 305 29.89 18.94 30.51
N GLU A 306 31.19 18.66 30.60
CA GLU A 306 32.24 19.32 29.82
C GLU A 306 32.04 19.08 28.31
N ALA A 307 31.79 17.84 27.89
CA ALA A 307 31.45 17.51 26.51
C ALA A 307 30.22 18.28 26.00
N LEU A 308 29.15 18.38 26.79
CA LEU A 308 27.96 19.16 26.41
C LEU A 308 28.21 20.67 26.39
N GLN A 309 29.02 21.20 27.31
CA GLN A 309 29.42 22.62 27.30
C GLN A 309 30.23 22.97 26.05
N ASN A 310 31.12 22.07 25.64
CA ASN A 310 31.98 22.25 24.46
C ASN A 310 31.16 22.10 23.17
N LEU A 311 30.30 21.08 23.06
CA LEU A 311 29.34 20.94 21.95
C LEU A 311 28.40 22.15 21.83
N HIS A 312 27.91 22.69 22.95
CA HIS A 312 27.08 23.89 22.95
C HIS A 312 27.86 25.14 22.49
N THR A 313 29.12 25.26 22.91
CA THR A 313 30.02 26.34 22.47
C THR A 313 30.30 26.26 20.97
N PHE A 314 30.54 25.05 20.45
CA PHE A 314 30.72 24.76 19.03
C PHE A 314 29.48 25.15 18.20
N ILE A 315 28.27 24.77 18.63
CA ILE A 315 27.01 25.15 17.95
C ILE A 315 26.88 26.69 17.87
N LEU A 316 27.20 27.41 18.95
CA LEU A 316 27.18 28.88 18.95
C LEU A 316 28.28 29.51 18.08
N GLN A 317 29.49 28.96 18.07
CA GLN A 317 30.58 29.40 17.19
C GLN A 317 30.20 29.24 15.71
N GLN A 318 29.68 28.06 15.33
CA GLN A 318 29.25 27.82 13.94
C GLN A 318 28.09 28.73 13.55
N ARG A 319 27.10 28.97 14.42
CA ARG A 319 26.02 29.95 14.14
C ARG A 319 26.56 31.37 13.90
N ARG A 320 27.49 31.86 14.73
CA ARG A 320 28.12 33.18 14.57
C ARG A 320 28.88 33.35 13.25
N ARG A 321 29.39 32.26 12.66
CA ARG A 321 30.15 32.26 11.40
C ARG A 321 29.29 32.56 10.16
N TRP A 322 27.96 32.51 10.28
CA TRP A 322 27.01 32.66 9.17
C TRP A 322 25.83 33.59 9.54
N PRO A 323 26.05 34.91 9.69
CA PRO A 323 25.09 35.81 10.35
C PRO A 323 23.72 35.96 9.67
N TRP A 324 23.64 35.76 8.35
CA TRP A 324 22.43 36.02 7.53
C TRP A 324 21.33 34.96 7.63
N LEU A 325 21.48 33.95 8.51
CA LEU A 325 20.52 32.85 8.68
C LEU A 325 19.41 33.13 9.70
N HIS A 326 19.59 34.09 10.61
CA HIS A 326 18.72 34.32 11.77
C HIS A 326 18.59 35.81 12.14
N ASP A 327 17.53 36.15 12.85
CA ASP A 327 17.18 37.53 13.21
C ASP A 327 18.15 38.17 14.21
N SER A 328 18.60 39.39 13.86
CA SER A 328 19.40 40.36 14.64
C SER A 328 20.69 39.87 15.35
N VAL A 329 21.80 40.57 15.08
CA VAL A 329 23.10 40.32 15.75
C VAL A 329 23.02 40.55 17.27
N GLN A 330 22.18 41.48 17.74
CA GLN A 330 21.96 41.73 19.17
C GLN A 330 21.38 40.52 19.91
N GLN A 331 20.40 39.83 19.33
CA GLN A 331 19.78 38.65 19.96
C GLN A 331 20.80 37.51 20.12
N GLN A 332 21.70 37.33 19.15
CA GLN A 332 22.78 36.32 19.23
C GLN A 332 23.82 36.63 20.33
N LEU A 333 24.13 37.92 20.55
CA LEU A 333 25.02 38.35 21.64
C LEU A 333 24.36 38.17 23.03
N GLN A 334 23.05 38.42 23.12
CA GLN A 334 22.27 38.18 24.33
C GLN A 334 22.12 36.68 24.65
N GLU A 335 21.79 35.83 23.67
CA GLU A 335 21.73 34.38 23.88
C GLU A 335 23.07 33.80 24.34
N SER A 336 24.19 34.22 23.72
CA SER A 336 25.51 33.65 24.03
C SER A 336 26.13 34.16 25.33
N SER A 337 25.72 35.33 25.84
CA SER A 337 26.08 35.80 27.18
C SER A 337 25.21 35.15 28.26
N GLN A 338 23.89 35.07 28.05
CA GLN A 338 22.97 34.34 28.94
C GLN A 338 23.35 32.86 29.04
N ALA A 339 23.65 32.18 27.93
CA ALA A 339 24.05 30.77 27.93
C ALA A 339 25.34 30.52 28.73
N ARG A 340 26.32 31.44 28.68
CA ARG A 340 27.57 31.33 29.46
C ARG A 340 27.30 31.45 30.97
N GLN A 341 26.41 32.34 31.38
CA GLN A 341 25.95 32.45 32.76
C GLN A 341 25.14 31.20 33.17
N ILE A 342 24.25 30.72 32.31
CA ILE A 342 23.44 29.51 32.54
C ILE A 342 24.35 28.30 32.79
N TRP A 343 25.39 28.07 31.98
CA TRP A 343 26.36 26.99 32.22
C TRP A 343 27.08 27.12 33.57
N GLN A 344 27.42 28.33 34.03
CA GLN A 344 28.02 28.55 35.35
C GLN A 344 27.06 28.21 36.51
N PHE A 345 25.74 28.36 36.33
CA PHE A 345 24.73 27.98 37.33
C PHE A 345 24.22 26.53 37.20
N LEU A 346 24.35 25.90 36.02
CA LEU A 346 23.94 24.52 35.76
C LEU A 346 24.98 23.50 36.23
N GLN A 347 25.04 23.29 37.55
CA GLN A 347 25.71 22.11 38.12
C GLN A 347 25.23 20.81 37.42
N THR A 348 26.12 19.81 37.34
CA THR A 348 25.90 18.52 36.64
C THR A 348 24.60 17.78 37.00
N ARG A 349 23.98 18.11 38.15
CA ARG A 349 22.68 17.57 38.60
C ARG A 349 21.46 18.14 37.86
N GLN A 350 21.59 19.18 37.02
CA GLN A 350 20.47 19.87 36.35
C GLN A 350 20.27 19.43 34.87
N ALA A 351 20.51 18.16 34.55
CA ALA A 351 20.48 17.60 33.19
C ALA A 351 19.20 17.95 32.38
N SER A 352 18.02 17.98 33.00
CA SER A 352 16.76 18.40 32.33
C SER A 352 16.79 19.83 31.76
N LYS A 353 17.49 20.76 32.40
CA LYS A 353 17.64 22.15 31.90
C LYS A 353 18.68 22.23 30.77
N ILE A 354 19.75 21.43 30.85
CA ILE A 354 20.73 21.29 29.77
C ILE A 354 20.03 20.75 28.52
N PHE A 355 19.22 19.70 28.67
CA PHE A 355 18.36 19.15 27.62
C PHE A 355 17.45 20.23 26.97
N LEU A 356 16.68 20.97 27.77
CA LEU A 356 15.77 22.04 27.30
C LEU A 356 16.48 23.22 26.59
N MET A 357 17.77 23.42 26.84
CA MET A 357 18.60 24.38 26.10
C MET A 357 18.99 23.80 24.73
N PHE A 358 19.33 22.52 24.64
CA PHE A 358 19.68 21.87 23.37
C PHE A 358 18.48 21.69 22.42
N THR A 359 17.24 21.51 22.89
CA THR A 359 16.07 21.31 21.99
C THR A 359 15.87 22.43 20.97
N LYS A 360 16.31 23.65 21.29
CA LYS A 360 16.33 24.83 20.39
C LYS A 360 17.24 24.69 19.17
N TYR A 361 18.23 23.81 19.23
CA TYR A 361 19.35 23.71 18.27
C TYR A 361 19.45 22.35 17.57
N LEU A 362 18.40 21.51 17.63
CA LEU A 362 18.42 20.14 17.13
C LEU A 362 17.44 19.92 15.97
N GLN A 363 17.83 19.10 15.00
CA GLN A 363 16.99 18.73 13.87
C GLN A 363 15.83 17.80 14.27
N PRO A 364 14.77 17.66 13.43
CA PRO A 364 13.77 16.61 13.58
C PRO A 364 14.40 15.21 13.69
N SER A 365 15.45 14.92 12.90
CA SER A 365 16.21 13.66 13.00
C SER A 365 16.94 13.51 14.34
N ASP A 366 17.62 14.57 14.81
CA ASP A 366 18.33 14.55 16.09
C ASP A 366 17.37 14.33 17.26
N ARG A 367 16.17 14.94 17.21
CA ARG A 367 15.12 14.76 18.22
C ARG A 367 14.61 13.32 18.24
N VAL A 368 14.43 12.68 17.08
CA VAL A 368 14.12 11.25 17.00
C VAL A 368 15.25 10.42 17.63
N ASP A 369 16.52 10.70 17.30
CA ASP A 369 17.66 9.99 17.91
C ASP A 369 17.72 10.14 19.44
N ILE A 370 17.40 11.31 20.00
CA ILE A 370 17.29 11.48 21.46
C ILE A 370 16.13 10.65 22.04
N ILE A 371 14.97 10.60 21.37
CA ILE A 371 13.86 9.71 21.78
C ILE A 371 14.33 8.25 21.79
N LEU A 372 15.01 7.78 20.73
CA LEU A 372 15.50 6.39 20.64
C LEU A 372 16.51 6.05 21.76
N VAL A 373 17.45 6.96 22.05
CA VAL A 373 18.43 6.82 23.14
C VAL A 373 17.74 6.84 24.51
N ALA A 374 16.79 7.76 24.73
CA ALA A 374 16.04 7.85 25.97
C ALA A 374 15.21 6.59 26.22
N ILE A 375 14.43 6.09 25.25
CA ILE A 375 13.66 4.85 25.35
C ILE A 375 14.56 3.65 25.67
N LYS A 376 15.72 3.53 25.02
CA LYS A 376 16.71 2.48 25.31
C LYS A 376 17.20 2.55 26.77
N SER A 377 17.39 3.76 27.32
CA SER A 377 17.85 3.96 28.69
C SER A 377 16.80 3.62 29.76
N LEU A 378 15.51 3.72 29.45
CA LEU A 378 14.41 3.34 30.38
C LEU A 378 14.45 1.87 30.81
N ARG A 379 15.18 1.01 30.09
CA ARG A 379 15.43 -0.39 30.44
C ARG A 379 16.32 -0.57 31.68
N ASP A 380 17.28 0.34 31.94
CA ASP A 380 18.29 0.15 32.99
C ASP A 380 18.22 1.23 34.10
N PRO A 381 17.54 0.95 35.24
CA PRO A 381 17.49 1.86 36.39
C PRO A 381 18.80 1.97 37.20
N ARG A 382 19.84 1.23 36.85
CA ARG A 382 21.13 1.26 37.56
C ARG A 382 22.09 2.25 36.90
N ALA A 383 22.04 2.37 35.58
CA ALA A 383 22.92 3.25 34.79
C ALA A 383 22.56 4.74 34.89
N TYR A 384 21.28 5.11 34.64
CA TYR A 384 20.88 6.51 34.42
C TYR A 384 19.63 6.92 35.21
N SER A 385 19.38 8.23 35.31
CA SER A 385 18.14 8.76 35.87
C SER A 385 16.97 8.58 34.91
N ILE A 386 16.14 7.57 35.17
CA ILE A 386 14.88 7.33 34.47
C ILE A 386 13.95 8.56 34.48
N LYS A 387 14.02 9.43 35.51
CA LYS A 387 13.25 10.68 35.53
C LYS A 387 13.67 11.64 34.41
N VAL A 388 14.95 11.68 34.04
CA VAL A 388 15.46 12.53 32.96
C VAL A 388 15.17 11.89 31.61
N ALA A 389 15.38 10.57 31.47
CA ALA A 389 15.01 9.83 30.25
C ALA A 389 13.51 9.95 29.91
N ALA A 390 12.63 9.77 30.91
CA ALA A 390 11.19 9.95 30.75
C ALA A 390 10.85 11.40 30.34
N HIS A 391 11.46 12.39 31.00
CA HIS A 391 11.26 13.81 30.68
C HIS A 391 11.71 14.17 29.24
N MET A 392 12.78 13.54 28.74
CA MET A 392 13.22 13.68 27.34
C MET A 392 12.19 13.10 26.36
N VAL A 393 11.66 11.89 26.61
CA VAL A 393 10.61 11.30 25.78
C VAL A 393 9.32 12.14 25.81
N ASP A 394 8.86 12.49 27.01
CA ASP A 394 7.64 13.29 27.23
C ASP A 394 7.65 14.60 26.45
N ILE A 395 8.75 15.36 26.50
CA ILE A 395 8.88 16.65 25.83
C ILE A 395 9.01 16.48 24.32
N LEU A 396 9.90 15.61 23.84
CA LEU A 396 10.15 15.48 22.40
C LEU A 396 8.95 14.91 21.64
N VAL A 397 8.09 14.12 22.30
CA VAL A 397 6.83 13.63 21.71
C VAL A 397 5.69 14.64 21.86
N ALA A 398 5.65 15.44 22.94
CA ALA A 398 4.63 16.48 23.11
C ALA A 398 4.84 17.69 22.18
N ASP A 399 6.07 18.18 22.01
CA ASP A 399 6.31 19.50 21.40
C ASP A 399 6.46 19.47 19.87
N PHE A 400 6.77 18.31 19.27
CA PHE A 400 7.17 18.24 17.86
C PHE A 400 6.21 17.49 16.94
N VAL A 401 6.33 17.78 15.63
CA VAL A 401 5.64 17.11 14.52
C VAL A 401 6.69 16.28 13.77
N PHE A 402 6.38 15.00 13.56
CA PHE A 402 7.29 14.04 12.93
C PHE A 402 7.16 14.06 11.40
N GLN A 403 8.26 13.82 10.71
CA GLN A 403 8.28 13.61 9.25
C GLN A 403 7.93 12.15 8.90
N PRO A 404 7.39 11.86 7.70
CA PRO A 404 7.01 10.51 7.33
C PRO A 404 8.13 9.48 7.51
N GLY A 405 7.82 8.37 8.20
CA GLY A 405 8.75 7.29 8.52
C GLY A 405 9.56 7.50 9.80
N GLN A 406 9.47 8.67 10.46
CA GLN A 406 10.11 8.89 11.76
C GLN A 406 9.34 8.25 12.92
N VAL A 407 8.01 8.17 12.83
CA VAL A 407 7.17 7.54 13.86
C VAL A 407 7.38 6.03 13.86
N LEU A 408 7.57 5.41 12.68
CA LEU A 408 7.95 4.01 12.54
C LEU A 408 9.18 3.65 13.39
N ASN A 409 10.25 4.46 13.34
CA ASN A 409 11.46 4.24 14.14
C ASN A 409 11.19 4.31 15.65
N ILE A 410 10.40 5.29 16.08
CA ILE A 410 10.01 5.44 17.50
C ILE A 410 9.16 4.24 17.94
N MET A 411 8.19 3.82 17.14
CA MET A 411 7.31 2.68 17.44
C MET A 411 8.08 1.36 17.52
N TRP A 412 9.04 1.11 16.62
CA TRP A 412 9.96 -0.03 16.73
C TRP A 412 10.79 0.00 18.01
N ALA A 413 11.26 1.18 18.44
CA ALA A 413 12.02 1.32 19.67
C ALA A 413 11.16 1.13 20.94
N ILE A 414 9.92 1.64 20.96
CA ILE A 414 8.96 1.35 22.02
C ILE A 414 8.72 -0.16 22.07
N TYR A 415 8.29 -0.77 20.96
CA TYR A 415 8.01 -2.19 20.85
C TYR A 415 9.17 -3.08 21.32
N ARG A 416 10.40 -2.79 20.87
CA ARG A 416 11.60 -3.56 21.25
C ARG A 416 11.96 -3.46 22.74
N ASN A 417 11.69 -2.33 23.40
CA ASN A 417 12.09 -2.11 24.79
C ASN A 417 10.96 -2.35 25.81
N PHE A 418 9.69 -2.25 25.42
CA PHE A 418 8.51 -2.36 26.29
C PHE A 418 8.56 -3.57 27.25
N PRO A 419 8.91 -4.81 26.81
CA PRO A 419 8.94 -5.98 27.71
C PRO A 419 10.04 -5.93 28.78
N SER A 420 11.06 -5.09 28.59
CA SER A 420 12.20 -4.96 29.51
C SER A 420 12.00 -3.86 30.55
N ILE A 421 11.02 -2.97 30.37
CA ILE A 421 10.80 -1.79 31.22
C ILE A 421 9.81 -2.15 32.33
N ARG A 422 10.27 -2.10 33.59
CA ARG A 422 9.49 -2.56 34.76
C ARG A 422 9.04 -1.45 35.71
N LEU A 423 9.49 -0.21 35.52
CA LEU A 423 9.24 0.88 36.45
C LEU A 423 8.08 1.76 35.99
N VAL A 424 7.12 1.97 36.88
CA VAL A 424 5.86 2.71 36.60
C VAL A 424 6.12 4.08 35.99
N ALA A 425 7.11 4.84 36.48
CA ALA A 425 7.46 6.15 35.92
C ALA A 425 7.95 6.09 34.45
N ALA A 426 8.62 5.00 34.06
CA ALA A 426 9.06 4.78 32.67
C ALA A 426 7.90 4.30 31.79
N LEU A 427 7.06 3.39 32.29
CA LEU A 427 5.87 2.92 31.59
C LEU A 427 4.88 4.06 31.36
N ASN A 428 4.60 4.90 32.36
CA ASN A 428 3.71 6.05 32.22
C ASN A 428 4.18 7.04 31.14
N SER A 429 5.49 7.28 31.03
CA SER A 429 6.07 8.10 29.95
C SER A 429 5.88 7.47 28.58
N LEU A 430 6.14 6.16 28.43
CA LEU A 430 5.84 5.44 27.20
C LEU A 430 4.34 5.41 26.87
N HIS A 431 3.46 5.32 27.87
CA HIS A 431 2.01 5.34 27.66
C HIS A 431 1.56 6.69 27.13
N LYS A 432 1.99 7.79 27.77
CA LYS A 432 1.75 9.16 27.32
C LYS A 432 2.31 9.40 25.92
N ALA A 433 3.51 8.90 25.63
CA ALA A 433 4.11 9.00 24.30
C ALA A 433 3.29 8.24 23.23
N LEU A 434 2.85 7.02 23.51
CA LEU A 434 1.99 6.23 22.61
C LEU A 434 0.67 6.96 22.30
N LEU A 435 0.02 7.53 23.32
CA LEU A 435 -1.23 8.27 23.18
C LEU A 435 -1.02 9.55 22.34
N LEU A 436 0.04 10.32 22.59
CA LEU A 436 0.38 11.53 21.82
C LEU A 436 0.78 11.23 20.37
N LEU A 437 1.52 10.15 20.12
CA LEU A 437 1.85 9.70 18.76
C LEU A 437 0.60 9.27 17.99
N MET A 438 -0.30 8.52 18.65
CA MET A 438 -1.59 8.14 18.07
C MET A 438 -2.47 9.36 17.76
N ASP A 439 -2.49 10.36 18.64
CA ASP A 439 -3.32 11.55 18.45
C ASP A 439 -2.86 12.40 17.25
N LYS A 440 -1.54 12.57 17.10
CA LYS A 440 -0.88 13.36 16.05
C LYS A 440 -0.69 12.63 14.71
N SER A 441 -0.52 11.30 14.73
CA SER A 441 0.03 10.54 13.61
C SER A 441 -0.61 9.16 13.45
N THR A 442 -1.92 9.06 13.70
CA THR A 442 -2.75 7.84 13.69
C THR A 442 -2.35 6.82 12.61
N SER A 443 -2.29 7.23 11.34
CA SER A 443 -2.03 6.32 10.22
C SER A 443 -0.62 5.73 10.23
N GLU A 444 0.40 6.55 10.55
CA GLU A 444 1.77 6.02 10.64
C GLU A 444 1.92 5.12 11.88
N VAL A 445 1.33 5.45 13.03
CA VAL A 445 1.40 4.58 14.23
C VAL A 445 0.67 3.26 14.01
N VAL A 446 -0.54 3.28 13.47
CA VAL A 446 -1.34 2.07 13.22
C VAL A 446 -0.64 1.16 12.19
N SER A 447 -0.16 1.73 11.07
CA SER A 447 0.65 0.98 10.09
C SER A 447 1.93 0.42 10.71
N SER A 448 2.64 1.22 11.52
CA SER A 448 3.83 0.80 12.25
C SER A 448 3.54 -0.34 13.22
N LEU A 449 2.39 -0.36 13.89
CA LEU A 449 2.02 -1.44 14.82
C LEU A 449 1.66 -2.75 14.10
N LEU A 450 1.02 -2.68 12.93
CA LEU A 450 0.80 -3.88 12.12
C LEU A 450 2.14 -4.46 11.61
N GLN A 451 3.11 -3.60 11.26
CA GLN A 451 4.48 -4.01 10.90
C GLN A 451 5.29 -4.52 12.11
N CYS A 452 5.17 -3.87 13.28
CA CYS A 452 5.82 -4.27 14.53
C CYS A 452 5.17 -5.49 15.19
N SER A 453 4.03 -5.98 14.70
CA SER A 453 3.30 -7.14 15.24
C SER A 453 3.50 -8.38 14.35
N PRO A 454 4.68 -9.05 14.39
CA PRO A 454 4.94 -10.20 13.56
C PRO A 454 4.09 -11.40 13.99
N MET A 455 2.96 -11.59 13.30
CA MET A 455 2.41 -12.92 12.99
C MET A 455 3.20 -13.57 11.84
N CYS A 456 4.52 -13.37 11.86
CA CYS A 456 5.44 -14.01 10.95
C CYS A 456 5.59 -15.47 11.39
N SER A 457 5.44 -16.40 10.44
CA SER A 457 6.24 -17.63 10.48
C SER A 457 7.73 -17.26 10.52
N GLU A 458 8.61 -18.20 10.89
CA GLU A 458 10.04 -17.96 11.14
C GLU A 458 10.81 -17.23 10.00
N TYR A 459 10.24 -17.21 8.80
CA TYR A 459 10.75 -16.51 7.63
C TYR A 459 10.55 -14.98 7.65
N GLY A 460 9.47 -14.46 8.24
CA GLY A 460 9.15 -13.02 8.18
C GLY A 460 10.14 -12.14 8.95
N ALA A 461 10.80 -12.70 9.98
CA ALA A 461 11.92 -12.07 10.68
C ALA A 461 13.14 -11.80 9.76
N ARG A 462 13.17 -12.33 8.53
CA ARG A 462 14.24 -12.13 7.54
C ARG A 462 13.93 -11.05 6.49
N GLN A 463 12.80 -10.35 6.55
CA GLN A 463 12.33 -9.50 5.43
C GLN A 463 12.27 -7.98 5.61
N PRO A 464 12.42 -7.38 6.81
CA PRO A 464 12.79 -5.95 6.92
C PRO A 464 14.14 -5.60 6.27
N LEU A 465 14.92 -6.62 5.86
CA LEU A 465 16.27 -6.49 5.34
C LEU A 465 16.37 -5.86 3.93
N GLY A 466 15.27 -5.79 3.17
CA GLY A 466 15.25 -5.16 1.84
C GLY A 466 15.23 -3.64 1.89
N LEU A 467 14.22 -3.07 2.58
CA LEU A 467 14.01 -1.63 2.71
C LEU A 467 15.04 -0.94 3.63
N LEU A 468 15.74 -1.70 4.47
CA LEU A 468 16.86 -1.21 5.31
C LEU A 468 18.24 -1.28 4.61
N SER A 469 18.29 -1.51 3.29
CA SER A 469 19.53 -1.56 2.51
C SER A 469 20.35 -0.26 2.49
N HIS A 470 19.77 0.88 2.89
CA HIS A 470 20.47 2.15 3.10
C HIS A 470 21.06 2.33 4.52
N TRP A 471 21.03 1.30 5.38
CA TRP A 471 21.68 1.35 6.69
C TRP A 471 23.11 0.78 6.62
N GLU A 472 24.11 1.66 6.69
CA GLU A 472 25.55 1.41 6.44
C GLU A 472 26.26 0.49 7.47
N SER A 473 25.52 -0.30 8.26
CA SER A 473 26.08 -1.29 9.21
C SER A 473 25.33 -2.62 9.26
N GLY A 474 25.02 -3.18 8.09
CA GLY A 474 25.02 -4.62 7.78
C GLY A 474 24.09 -5.55 8.59
N PRO A 475 23.16 -6.30 7.96
CA PRO A 475 22.11 -7.06 8.66
C PRO A 475 22.57 -8.25 9.52
N LYS A 476 23.88 -8.52 9.60
CA LYS A 476 24.48 -9.54 10.49
C LYS A 476 24.37 -9.17 11.98
N THR A 477 24.17 -7.89 12.31
CA THR A 477 23.98 -7.41 13.69
C THR A 477 22.59 -7.76 14.25
N LEU A 478 21.53 -7.64 13.45
CA LEU A 478 20.13 -7.86 13.87
C LEU A 478 19.86 -9.30 14.34
N LEU A 479 20.36 -10.30 13.61
CA LEU A 479 20.29 -11.72 14.03
C LEU A 479 21.06 -11.99 15.32
N ARG A 480 22.19 -11.29 15.51
CA ARG A 480 23.00 -11.39 16.73
C ARG A 480 22.27 -10.78 17.92
N ASP A 481 21.55 -9.69 17.74
CA ASP A 481 20.78 -8.99 18.78
C ASP A 481 19.53 -9.77 19.24
N PHE A 482 18.76 -10.37 18.32
CA PHE A 482 17.66 -11.27 18.68
C PHE A 482 18.16 -12.47 19.50
N SER A 483 19.31 -13.01 19.14
CA SER A 483 19.96 -14.11 19.88
C SER A 483 20.53 -13.64 21.24
N LEU A 484 21.14 -12.44 21.31
CA LEU A 484 21.70 -11.91 22.56
C LEU A 484 20.65 -11.45 23.56
N ALA A 485 19.42 -11.10 23.14
CA ALA A 485 18.34 -10.80 24.06
C ALA A 485 17.99 -12.01 24.96
N ILE A 486 18.02 -13.21 24.37
CA ILE A 486 17.81 -14.49 25.06
C ILE A 486 19.04 -14.87 25.90
N LEU A 487 20.26 -14.60 25.40
CA LEU A 487 21.52 -14.91 26.11
C LEU A 487 21.95 -13.87 27.16
N ARG A 488 21.30 -12.71 27.28
CA ARG A 488 21.63 -11.66 28.26
C ARG A 488 20.41 -11.07 28.99
N GLY A 489 19.93 -11.85 29.96
CA GLY A 489 19.30 -11.30 31.17
C GLY A 489 17.78 -11.31 31.25
N VAL A 490 17.07 -11.87 30.27
CA VAL A 490 15.66 -12.23 30.42
C VAL A 490 15.57 -13.75 30.55
N PRO A 491 15.16 -14.30 31.72
CA PRO A 491 14.96 -15.74 31.83
C PRO A 491 13.77 -16.17 30.95
N ALA A 492 13.91 -17.34 30.31
CA ALA A 492 13.01 -17.77 29.24
C ALA A 492 11.56 -18.03 29.71
N ASP A 493 11.34 -18.15 31.02
CA ASP A 493 10.02 -18.28 31.66
C ASP A 493 9.17 -17.00 31.64
N ARG A 494 9.77 -15.84 31.31
CA ARG A 494 9.15 -14.50 31.47
C ARG A 494 9.26 -13.58 30.25
N ALA A 495 9.74 -14.07 29.12
CA ALA A 495 9.77 -13.29 27.88
C ALA A 495 8.35 -13.20 27.26
N LEU A 496 7.74 -12.02 27.29
CA LEU A 496 6.50 -11.74 26.56
C LEU A 496 6.74 -11.95 25.05
N GLY A 497 6.14 -13.01 24.48
CA GLY A 497 6.26 -13.32 23.06
C GLY A 497 5.63 -12.21 22.18
N PRO A 498 6.05 -12.04 20.91
CA PRO A 498 5.75 -10.86 20.08
C PRO A 498 4.29 -10.39 20.12
N ARG A 499 3.34 -11.31 19.90
CA ARG A 499 1.89 -11.08 20.00
C ARG A 499 1.47 -10.38 21.29
N SER A 500 2.00 -10.83 22.44
CA SER A 500 1.66 -10.26 23.75
C SER A 500 2.24 -8.86 23.98
N VAL A 501 3.34 -8.51 23.30
CA VAL A 501 3.92 -7.15 23.32
C VAL A 501 3.05 -6.20 22.49
N ALA A 502 2.66 -6.61 21.27
CA ALA A 502 1.76 -5.84 20.42
C ALA A 502 0.41 -5.60 21.13
N MET A 503 -0.18 -6.64 21.73
CA MET A 503 -1.43 -6.53 22.47
C MET A 503 -1.32 -5.74 23.78
N ALA A 504 -0.13 -5.64 24.40
CA ALA A 504 0.10 -4.73 25.52
C ALA A 504 0.11 -3.26 25.07
N ILE A 505 0.71 -2.95 23.91
CA ILE A 505 0.70 -1.60 23.35
C ILE A 505 -0.71 -1.21 22.87
N TRP A 506 -1.47 -2.13 22.26
CA TRP A 506 -2.88 -1.87 21.97
C TRP A 506 -3.69 -1.59 23.25
N LYS A 507 -3.46 -2.30 24.37
CA LYS A 507 -4.12 -1.99 25.66
C LYS A 507 -3.87 -0.56 26.16
N VAL A 508 -2.70 0.00 25.87
CA VAL A 508 -2.39 1.42 26.16
C VAL A 508 -3.19 2.35 25.25
N ILE A 509 -3.16 2.12 23.94
CA ILE A 509 -3.85 2.96 22.94
C ILE A 509 -5.37 2.98 23.16
N PHE A 510 -5.93 1.86 23.61
CA PHE A 510 -7.36 1.71 23.88
C PHE A 510 -7.79 2.11 25.30
N SER A 511 -6.86 2.53 26.17
CA SER A 511 -7.21 3.03 27.51
C SER A 511 -7.89 4.41 27.49
N GLU A 512 -7.65 5.21 26.45
CA GLU A 512 -8.26 6.53 26.25
C GLU A 512 -9.35 6.49 25.15
N PRO A 513 -10.62 6.82 25.47
CA PRO A 513 -11.73 6.76 24.50
C PRO A 513 -11.49 7.49 23.16
N PRO A 514 -11.00 8.75 23.11
CA PRO A 514 -10.84 9.45 21.82
C PRO A 514 -9.69 8.86 20.97
N VAL A 515 -8.67 8.31 21.62
CA VAL A 515 -7.52 7.69 20.94
C VAL A 515 -7.89 6.30 20.41
N ALA A 516 -8.65 5.53 21.20
CA ALA A 516 -9.30 4.29 20.78
C ALA A 516 -10.19 4.49 19.54
N LYS A 517 -10.98 5.58 19.52
CA LYS A 517 -11.84 5.94 18.39
C LYS A 517 -11.03 6.19 17.12
N LYS A 518 -9.99 7.03 17.20
CA LYS A 518 -9.05 7.29 16.08
C LYS A 518 -8.40 5.98 15.58
N ALA A 519 -7.95 5.12 16.49
CA ALA A 519 -7.31 3.84 16.15
C ALA A 519 -8.23 2.91 15.34
N LEU A 520 -9.48 2.73 15.78
CA LEU A 520 -10.47 1.93 15.07
C LEU A 520 -10.87 2.56 13.73
N GLN A 521 -11.06 3.89 13.68
CA GLN A 521 -11.39 4.58 12.44
C GLN A 521 -10.31 4.42 11.37
N GLU A 522 -9.01 4.45 11.73
CA GLU A 522 -7.94 4.21 10.76
C GLU A 522 -7.81 2.72 10.39
N LEU A 523 -8.02 1.79 11.33
CA LEU A 523 -8.10 0.35 11.01
C LEU A 523 -9.23 0.07 10.00
N VAL A 524 -10.43 0.61 10.22
CA VAL A 524 -11.56 0.55 9.27
C VAL A 524 -11.19 1.24 7.95
N SER A 525 -10.57 2.42 8.00
CA SER A 525 -10.15 3.15 6.80
C SER A 525 -9.20 2.32 5.95
N MET A 526 -8.22 1.63 6.55
CA MET A 526 -7.36 0.69 5.83
C MET A 526 -8.15 -0.48 5.25
N LEU A 527 -9.06 -1.12 6.00
CA LEU A 527 -9.89 -2.21 5.46
C LEU A 527 -10.74 -1.79 4.25
N MET A 528 -11.13 -0.51 4.16
CA MET A 528 -11.92 0.05 3.07
C MET A 528 -11.09 0.62 1.90
N LYS A 529 -9.85 1.08 2.14
CA LYS A 529 -8.93 1.66 1.12
C LYS A 529 -8.42 0.59 0.13
N GLN A 530 -9.28 0.16 -0.82
CA GLN A 530 -8.96 -0.92 -1.76
C GLN A 530 -8.88 -0.51 -3.25
N SER A 531 -9.38 0.67 -3.61
CA SER A 531 -9.54 1.17 -4.99
C SER A 531 -8.29 1.16 -5.89
N LEU A 532 -7.07 1.29 -5.33
CA LEU A 532 -5.81 1.37 -6.09
C LEU A 532 -5.42 0.10 -6.90
N ARG A 533 -6.18 -1.00 -6.83
CA ARG A 533 -5.75 -2.32 -7.34
C ARG A 533 -6.26 -2.73 -8.72
N LYS A 534 -7.29 -2.11 -9.29
CA LYS A 534 -7.87 -2.56 -10.59
C LYS A 534 -7.01 -2.24 -11.83
N THR A 535 -5.92 -1.50 -11.66
CA THR A 535 -4.93 -1.16 -12.72
C THR A 535 -3.95 -2.30 -13.07
N SER A 536 -3.95 -3.43 -12.35
CA SER A 536 -3.00 -4.55 -12.53
C SER A 536 -3.65 -5.80 -13.14
N ILE A 537 -3.95 -5.75 -14.44
CA ILE A 537 -4.61 -6.86 -15.18
C ILE A 537 -3.59 -7.79 -15.89
N SER A 538 -2.28 -7.56 -15.74
CA SER A 538 -1.25 -8.49 -16.26
C SER A 538 -1.13 -9.74 -15.39
N THR A 539 -1.57 -10.88 -15.91
CA THR A 539 -1.61 -12.16 -15.17
C THR A 539 -0.28 -12.90 -15.09
N LYS A 540 0.80 -12.40 -15.71
CA LYS A 540 2.13 -13.04 -15.66
C LYS A 540 3.07 -12.49 -14.59
N ASP A 541 2.94 -11.22 -14.24
CA ASP A 541 3.77 -10.53 -13.24
C ASP A 541 2.88 -9.96 -12.13
N ASN A 542 1.98 -10.78 -11.59
CA ASN A 542 1.02 -10.35 -10.56
C ASN A 542 1.72 -10.19 -9.19
N PRO A 543 1.88 -8.97 -8.65
CA PRO A 543 2.60 -8.75 -7.39
C PRO A 543 1.89 -9.35 -6.17
N ARG A 544 0.59 -9.66 -6.28
CA ARG A 544 -0.19 -10.29 -5.20
C ARG A 544 0.39 -11.67 -4.86
N ILE A 545 0.65 -12.50 -5.86
CA ILE A 545 1.23 -13.85 -5.73
C ILE A 545 2.64 -13.78 -5.13
N LEU A 546 3.47 -12.82 -5.56
CA LEU A 546 4.83 -12.62 -5.02
C LEU A 546 4.82 -12.21 -3.54
N SER A 547 3.87 -11.36 -3.15
CA SER A 547 3.70 -10.96 -1.75
C SER A 547 3.16 -12.08 -0.85
N LEU A 548 2.24 -12.91 -1.35
CA LEU A 548 1.75 -14.12 -0.67
C LEU A 548 2.84 -15.20 -0.57
N ALA A 549 3.74 -15.28 -1.55
CA ALA A 549 4.91 -16.17 -1.53
C ALA A 549 6.07 -15.65 -0.65
N GLY A 550 5.94 -14.45 -0.06
CA GLY A 550 6.99 -13.84 0.77
C GLY A 550 8.29 -13.62 0.00
N ARG A 551 8.24 -13.06 -1.22
CA ARG A 551 9.43 -12.66 -1.99
C ARG A 551 9.23 -11.32 -2.70
N GLY A 552 9.56 -10.24 -1.98
CA GLY A 552 9.50 -8.87 -2.49
C GLY A 552 8.39 -8.08 -1.80
N ASP A 553 8.83 -7.16 -0.92
CA ASP A 553 8.07 -6.14 -0.19
C ASP A 553 6.82 -6.55 0.61
N ILE A 554 6.57 -5.82 1.70
CA ILE A 554 5.30 -5.93 2.44
C ILE A 554 4.25 -5.20 1.61
N SER A 555 3.60 -5.93 0.70
CA SER A 555 2.50 -5.39 -0.10
C SER A 555 1.36 -4.92 0.81
N VAL A 556 0.54 -4.00 0.29
CA VAL A 556 -0.64 -3.48 0.98
C VAL A 556 -1.60 -4.62 1.38
N ASP A 557 -1.55 -5.78 0.72
CA ASP A 557 -2.38 -6.95 1.03
C ASP A 557 -2.02 -7.58 2.38
N GLY A 558 -0.73 -7.66 2.72
CA GLY A 558 -0.28 -8.18 4.02
C GLY A 558 -0.83 -7.36 5.20
N CYS A 559 -0.86 -6.03 5.05
CA CYS A 559 -1.37 -5.11 6.07
C CYS A 559 -2.89 -5.25 6.29
N LEU A 560 -3.68 -5.49 5.23
CA LEU A 560 -5.14 -5.68 5.35
C LEU A 560 -5.50 -6.92 6.16
N LEU A 561 -4.87 -8.05 5.84
CA LEU A 561 -5.10 -9.33 6.52
C LEU A 561 -4.64 -9.26 7.98
N GLN A 562 -3.58 -8.50 8.26
CA GLN A 562 -3.09 -8.25 9.62
C GLN A 562 -3.99 -7.26 10.39
N ALA A 563 -4.59 -6.25 9.73
CA ALA A 563 -5.56 -5.34 10.34
C ALA A 563 -6.83 -6.09 10.78
N ALA A 564 -7.41 -6.92 9.90
CA ALA A 564 -8.60 -7.73 10.22
C ALA A 564 -8.35 -8.68 11.41
N ARG A 565 -7.18 -9.34 11.45
CA ARG A 565 -6.74 -10.16 12.59
C ARG A 565 -6.51 -9.36 13.88
N THR A 566 -5.93 -8.17 13.76
CA THR A 566 -5.67 -7.29 14.92
C THR A 566 -6.99 -6.83 15.54
N ILE A 567 -8.00 -6.51 14.72
CA ILE A 567 -9.38 -6.27 15.17
C ILE A 567 -9.94 -7.50 15.90
N SER A 568 -9.72 -8.72 15.38
CA SER A 568 -10.14 -9.96 16.07
C SER A 568 -9.60 -10.02 17.50
N GLU A 569 -8.30 -9.78 17.68
CA GLU A 569 -7.63 -9.91 18.98
C GLU A 569 -7.99 -8.79 19.96
N ILE A 570 -8.18 -7.56 19.46
CA ILE A 570 -8.61 -6.41 20.28
C ILE A 570 -10.03 -6.63 20.82
N LEU A 571 -10.96 -7.10 19.96
CA LEU A 571 -12.33 -7.43 20.36
C LEU A 571 -12.37 -8.63 21.32
N LEU A 572 -11.61 -9.69 21.01
CA LEU A 572 -11.55 -10.92 21.82
C LEU A 572 -11.00 -10.67 23.23
N GLN A 573 -9.97 -9.83 23.37
CA GLN A 573 -9.39 -9.51 24.68
C GLN A 573 -10.18 -8.45 25.47
N SER A 574 -11.41 -8.08 25.05
CA SER A 574 -12.25 -7.08 25.72
C SER A 574 -11.59 -5.69 25.86
N ILE A 575 -10.65 -5.35 24.98
CA ILE A 575 -9.79 -4.16 25.11
C ILE A 575 -10.55 -2.87 24.74
N CYS A 576 -11.44 -2.91 23.74
CA CYS A 576 -12.28 -1.77 23.41
C CYS A 576 -13.32 -1.48 24.49
N LEU A 577 -13.40 -0.22 24.92
CA LEU A 577 -14.55 0.35 25.64
C LEU A 577 -15.82 0.21 24.79
N LYS A 578 -16.93 -0.26 25.40
CA LYS A 578 -18.18 -0.58 24.68
C LYS A 578 -18.71 0.61 23.87
N GLN A 579 -18.75 1.79 24.48
CA GLN A 579 -19.19 3.04 23.84
C GLN A 579 -18.48 3.34 22.52
N VAL A 580 -17.16 3.15 22.46
CA VAL A 580 -16.37 3.41 21.24
C VAL A 580 -16.70 2.40 20.14
N VAL A 581 -17.04 1.17 20.52
CA VAL A 581 -17.54 0.15 19.58
C VAL A 581 -18.95 0.49 19.11
N GLU A 582 -19.84 0.94 20.00
CA GLU A 582 -21.21 1.35 19.66
C GLU A 582 -21.23 2.51 18.65
N GLU A 583 -20.31 3.48 18.79
CA GLU A 583 -20.18 4.62 17.88
C GLU A 583 -19.63 4.28 16.48
N ILE A 584 -18.81 3.23 16.33
CA ILE A 584 -18.18 2.83 15.05
C ILE A 584 -18.72 1.48 14.54
N PHE A 585 -19.76 0.91 15.18
CA PHE A 585 -20.24 -0.43 14.83
C PHE A 585 -20.60 -0.58 13.36
N PRO A 586 -21.39 0.31 12.71
CA PRO A 586 -21.82 0.11 11.33
C PRO A 586 -20.64 0.00 10.36
N GLN A 587 -19.65 0.87 10.52
CA GLN A 587 -18.48 0.91 9.65
C GLN A 587 -17.54 -0.26 9.92
N LEU A 588 -17.32 -0.63 11.19
CA LEU A 588 -16.48 -1.76 11.56
C LEU A 588 -17.10 -3.10 11.15
N PHE A 589 -18.40 -3.27 11.34
CA PHE A 589 -19.13 -4.48 10.97
C PHE A 589 -19.13 -4.72 9.45
N LEU A 590 -19.41 -3.68 8.66
CA LEU A 590 -19.43 -3.78 7.21
C LEU A 590 -18.02 -3.92 6.62
N ALA A 591 -17.02 -3.20 7.12
CA ALA A 591 -15.62 -3.39 6.71
C ALA A 591 -15.11 -4.82 6.99
N LEU A 592 -15.53 -5.44 8.09
CA LEU A 592 -15.22 -6.85 8.36
C LEU A 592 -15.95 -7.81 7.40
N LEU A 593 -17.25 -7.58 7.13
CA LEU A 593 -18.02 -8.39 6.18
C LEU A 593 -17.41 -8.34 4.77
N PHE A 594 -17.06 -7.14 4.30
CA PHE A 594 -16.42 -6.93 3.01
C PHE A 594 -15.06 -7.64 2.92
N GLN A 595 -14.23 -7.60 3.97
CA GLN A 595 -12.96 -8.35 3.99
C GLN A 595 -13.15 -9.88 3.89
N VAL A 596 -14.26 -10.44 4.37
CA VAL A 596 -14.62 -11.84 4.09
C VAL A 596 -14.85 -12.01 2.58
N SER A 597 -15.65 -11.15 1.94
CA SER A 597 -15.98 -11.21 0.52
C SER A 597 -14.74 -11.19 -0.39
N PHE A 598 -13.89 -10.16 -0.30
CA PHE A 598 -12.67 -10.03 -1.12
C PHE A 598 -11.74 -11.23 -0.98
N THR A 599 -11.59 -11.75 0.24
CA THR A 599 -10.72 -12.92 0.46
C THR A 599 -11.31 -14.21 -0.09
N THR A 600 -12.63 -14.30 -0.35
CA THR A 600 -13.20 -15.41 -1.14
C THR A 600 -12.92 -15.28 -2.65
N GLU A 601 -12.86 -14.08 -3.22
CA GLU A 601 -12.49 -13.89 -4.64
C GLU A 601 -11.06 -14.37 -4.93
N LEU A 602 -10.10 -14.03 -4.06
CA LEU A 602 -8.69 -14.46 -4.19
C LEU A 602 -8.54 -16.00 -4.22
N MET A 603 -9.37 -16.74 -3.47
CA MET A 603 -9.31 -18.20 -3.43
C MET A 603 -9.60 -18.86 -4.79
N LEU A 604 -10.28 -18.16 -5.72
CA LEU A 604 -10.58 -18.69 -7.06
C LEU A 604 -9.37 -18.66 -8.01
N GLN A 605 -8.25 -18.02 -7.64
CA GLN A 605 -7.02 -17.99 -8.44
C GLN A 605 -5.76 -18.48 -7.71
N GLU A 606 -5.67 -18.37 -6.38
CA GLU A 606 -4.38 -18.48 -5.65
C GLU A 606 -4.22 -19.74 -4.74
N VAL A 607 -5.26 -20.58 -4.63
CA VAL A 607 -5.33 -21.70 -3.66
C VAL A 607 -4.14 -22.67 -3.70
N HIS A 608 -3.53 -22.93 -4.87
CA HIS A 608 -2.49 -23.97 -4.98
C HIS A 608 -1.19 -23.63 -4.22
N VAL A 609 -0.89 -22.34 -4.03
CA VAL A 609 0.29 -21.86 -3.29
C VAL A 609 0.01 -21.78 -1.79
N PHE A 610 -1.15 -21.26 -1.39
CA PHE A 610 -1.46 -20.96 0.00
C PHE A 610 -1.82 -22.21 0.83
N TRP A 611 -2.56 -23.16 0.25
CA TRP A 611 -3.17 -24.27 1.01
C TRP A 611 -2.28 -25.50 1.24
N SER A 612 -1.11 -25.57 0.61
CA SER A 612 -0.34 -26.83 0.49
C SER A 612 0.56 -27.17 1.70
N LYS A 613 0.66 -26.31 2.73
CA LYS A 613 1.62 -26.51 3.84
C LYS A 613 1.18 -26.14 5.27
N HIS A 614 -0.03 -25.65 5.50
CA HIS A 614 -0.49 -25.26 6.85
C HIS A 614 -1.74 -26.02 7.28
N GLN A 615 -1.56 -27.21 7.85
CA GLN A 615 -2.63 -27.93 8.52
C GLN A 615 -2.80 -27.46 9.98
N GLN A 616 -4.06 -27.48 10.42
CA GLN A 616 -4.55 -27.49 11.80
C GLN A 616 -4.50 -26.19 12.64
N ASP A 617 -3.36 -25.52 12.88
CA ASP A 617 -3.30 -24.50 13.97
C ASP A 617 -3.40 -23.00 13.59
N LEU A 618 -3.40 -22.61 12.30
CA LEU A 618 -3.54 -21.20 11.91
C LEU A 618 -4.93 -20.88 11.32
N ILE A 619 -5.65 -19.96 11.98
CA ILE A 619 -6.90 -19.38 11.48
C ILE A 619 -6.61 -18.59 10.20
N THR A 620 -7.21 -18.97 9.07
CA THR A 620 -7.09 -18.22 7.80
C THR A 620 -7.64 -16.79 7.96
N PRO A 621 -7.18 -15.80 7.18
CA PRO A 621 -7.66 -14.42 7.33
C PRO A 621 -9.19 -14.30 7.21
N ILE A 622 -9.81 -15.08 6.32
CA ILE A 622 -11.26 -15.15 6.13
C ILE A 622 -11.97 -15.58 7.42
N ARG A 623 -11.51 -16.68 8.04
CA ARG A 623 -12.01 -17.15 9.34
C ARG A 623 -11.71 -16.16 10.47
N SER A 624 -10.65 -15.37 10.36
CA SER A 624 -10.31 -14.31 11.33
C SER A 624 -11.30 -13.14 11.22
N ALA A 625 -11.68 -12.73 10.01
CA ALA A 625 -12.70 -11.71 9.78
C ALA A 625 -14.09 -12.18 10.23
N VAL A 626 -14.50 -13.41 9.89
CA VAL A 626 -15.75 -14.02 10.42
C VAL A 626 -15.73 -14.08 11.96
N GLN A 627 -14.62 -14.51 12.57
CA GLN A 627 -14.50 -14.50 14.04
C GLN A 627 -14.55 -13.09 14.63
N SER A 628 -14.02 -12.07 13.93
CA SER A 628 -14.15 -10.66 14.33
C SER A 628 -15.61 -10.22 14.33
N MET A 629 -16.39 -10.58 13.30
CA MET A 629 -17.83 -10.28 13.25
C MET A 629 -18.58 -10.95 14.40
N ARG A 630 -18.31 -12.23 14.67
CA ARG A 630 -18.90 -12.98 15.79
C ARG A 630 -18.59 -12.29 17.13
N MET A 631 -17.31 -11.96 17.38
CA MET A 631 -16.92 -11.25 18.61
C MET A 631 -17.54 -9.85 18.69
N LEU A 632 -17.59 -9.10 17.57
CA LEU A 632 -18.18 -7.76 17.52
C LEU A 632 -19.67 -7.77 17.90
N LEU A 633 -20.43 -8.76 17.42
CA LEU A 633 -21.83 -8.95 17.79
C LEU A 633 -21.99 -9.27 19.28
N CYS A 634 -21.16 -10.16 19.85
CA CYS A 634 -21.18 -10.41 21.30
C CYS A 634 -20.81 -9.16 22.12
N ARG A 635 -19.83 -8.35 21.69
CA ARG A 635 -19.48 -7.08 22.38
C ARG A 635 -20.65 -6.08 22.46
N MET A 636 -21.64 -6.20 21.58
CA MET A 636 -22.85 -5.37 21.57
C MET A 636 -24.01 -5.95 22.38
N GLY A 637 -23.99 -7.24 22.72
CA GLY A 637 -25.11 -7.98 23.31
C GLY A 637 -26.02 -8.68 22.28
N PHE A 638 -25.46 -9.09 21.14
CA PHE A 638 -26.18 -9.77 20.05
C PHE A 638 -25.83 -11.27 19.91
N GLU A 639 -25.47 -11.94 21.00
CA GLU A 639 -25.16 -13.38 21.06
C GLU A 639 -26.28 -14.24 20.44
N SER A 640 -27.54 -13.88 20.68
CA SER A 640 -28.72 -14.53 20.09
C SER A 640 -28.72 -14.48 18.56
N HIS A 641 -28.25 -13.38 17.96
CA HIS A 641 -28.11 -13.24 16.52
C HIS A 641 -26.93 -14.05 15.99
N VAL A 642 -25.81 -14.14 16.73
CA VAL A 642 -24.68 -15.01 16.38
C VAL A 642 -25.10 -16.48 16.28
N LEU A 643 -25.93 -16.93 17.22
CA LEU A 643 -26.51 -18.28 17.23
C LEU A 643 -27.57 -18.47 16.12
N ALA A 644 -28.39 -17.45 15.82
CA ALA A 644 -29.36 -17.51 14.73
C ALA A 644 -28.70 -17.57 13.34
N ILE A 645 -27.57 -16.88 13.15
CA ILE A 645 -26.76 -16.97 11.92
C ILE A 645 -26.12 -18.38 11.82
N GLU A 646 -25.61 -18.94 12.92
CA GLU A 646 -25.07 -20.31 12.98
C GLU A 646 -26.13 -21.36 12.61
N ALA A 647 -27.33 -21.27 13.20
CA ALA A 647 -28.42 -22.21 12.96
C ALA A 647 -28.94 -22.19 11.51
N GLN A 648 -28.68 -21.11 10.76
CA GLN A 648 -28.97 -20.98 9.33
C GLN A 648 -27.76 -21.34 8.44
N GLY A 649 -26.64 -21.79 9.02
CA GLY A 649 -25.39 -22.07 8.32
C GLY A 649 -24.69 -20.82 7.76
N GLY A 650 -25.10 -19.61 8.17
CA GLY A 650 -24.67 -18.34 7.57
C GLY A 650 -23.16 -18.06 7.72
N TRP A 651 -22.55 -18.49 8.82
CA TRP A 651 -21.10 -18.33 9.04
C TRP A 651 -20.26 -19.21 8.11
N ASP A 652 -20.65 -20.46 7.88
CA ASP A 652 -19.99 -21.32 6.89
C ASP A 652 -20.33 -20.90 5.45
N ALA A 653 -21.56 -20.45 5.21
CA ALA A 653 -21.98 -19.97 3.91
C ALA A 653 -21.15 -18.76 3.45
N LEU A 654 -20.78 -17.86 4.37
CA LEU A 654 -19.84 -16.75 4.13
C LEU A 654 -18.42 -17.20 3.76
N LEU A 655 -17.97 -18.38 4.20
CA LEU A 655 -16.63 -18.90 3.92
C LEU A 655 -16.51 -19.65 2.58
N SER A 656 -17.63 -20.00 1.94
CA SER A 656 -17.67 -20.69 0.64
C SER A 656 -17.95 -19.73 -0.51
N THR A 657 -17.17 -19.84 -1.60
CA THR A 657 -17.36 -19.03 -2.81
C THR A 657 -18.68 -19.27 -3.53
N GLN A 658 -19.30 -20.45 -3.38
CA GLN A 658 -20.59 -20.77 -4.01
C GLN A 658 -21.79 -20.20 -3.23
N THR A 659 -21.65 -20.03 -1.90
CA THR A 659 -22.76 -19.61 -1.02
C THR A 659 -22.54 -18.25 -0.36
N HIS A 660 -21.44 -17.55 -0.66
CA HIS A 660 -21.06 -16.31 0.02
C HIS A 660 -22.21 -15.30 0.10
N LEU A 661 -22.90 -15.02 -1.01
CA LEU A 661 -24.04 -14.10 -1.07
C LEU A 661 -25.24 -14.59 -0.21
N ASN A 662 -25.45 -15.90 -0.07
CA ASN A 662 -26.46 -16.44 0.84
C ASN A 662 -26.05 -16.24 2.30
N GLY A 663 -24.75 -16.31 2.62
CA GLY A 663 -24.20 -15.91 3.91
C GLY A 663 -24.43 -14.43 4.23
N VAL A 664 -24.10 -13.54 3.28
CA VAL A 664 -24.36 -12.08 3.37
C VAL A 664 -25.84 -11.80 3.64
N VAL A 665 -26.73 -12.43 2.87
CA VAL A 665 -28.20 -12.33 3.00
C VAL A 665 -28.70 -12.84 4.35
N THR A 666 -28.15 -13.96 4.84
CA THR A 666 -28.49 -14.52 6.16
C THR A 666 -28.09 -13.57 7.29
N VAL A 667 -26.88 -13.01 7.23
CA VAL A 667 -26.42 -12.00 8.20
C VAL A 667 -27.30 -10.74 8.14
N ALA A 668 -27.64 -10.25 6.94
CA ALA A 668 -28.51 -9.09 6.79
C ALA A 668 -29.92 -9.30 7.42
N ARG A 669 -30.51 -10.49 7.24
CA ARG A 669 -31.81 -10.85 7.83
C ARG A 669 -31.81 -10.91 9.35
N GLU A 670 -30.70 -11.33 9.96
CA GLU A 670 -30.56 -11.25 11.42
C GLU A 670 -30.32 -9.80 11.87
N MET A 671 -29.54 -9.00 11.13
CA MET A 671 -29.35 -7.58 11.47
C MET A 671 -30.65 -6.76 11.36
N MET A 672 -31.62 -7.16 10.52
CA MET A 672 -32.97 -6.59 10.49
C MET A 672 -33.76 -6.73 11.80
N LYS A 673 -33.31 -7.56 12.76
CA LYS A 673 -33.97 -7.76 14.07
C LYS A 673 -33.39 -6.88 15.18
N THR A 674 -32.31 -6.14 14.91
CA THR A 674 -31.62 -5.27 15.89
C THR A 674 -32.39 -3.95 16.13
N PRO A 675 -32.02 -3.12 17.13
CA PRO A 675 -32.72 -1.86 17.42
C PRO A 675 -32.76 -0.87 16.24
N ARG A 676 -33.83 -0.05 16.14
CA ARG A 676 -34.04 0.91 15.03
C ARG A 676 -32.82 1.78 14.74
N SER A 677 -32.23 2.38 15.78
CA SER A 677 -31.07 3.27 15.65
C SER A 677 -29.88 2.59 14.95
N LEU A 678 -29.63 1.32 15.27
CA LEU A 678 -28.57 0.55 14.64
C LEU A 678 -28.89 0.21 13.18
N ARG A 679 -30.13 -0.23 12.90
CA ARG A 679 -30.56 -0.54 11.52
C ARG A 679 -30.52 0.69 10.62
N SER A 680 -30.95 1.84 11.13
CA SER A 680 -30.84 3.15 10.46
C SER A 680 -29.39 3.50 10.15
N ALA A 681 -28.48 3.40 11.13
CA ALA A 681 -27.07 3.70 10.93
C ALA A 681 -26.37 2.74 9.93
N ILE A 682 -26.70 1.45 9.94
CA ILE A 682 -26.22 0.47 8.94
C ILE A 682 -26.78 0.82 7.55
N PHE A 683 -28.06 1.17 7.45
CA PHE A 683 -28.73 1.50 6.19
C PHE A 683 -28.15 2.76 5.54
N CYS A 684 -28.00 3.84 6.31
CA CYS A 684 -27.40 5.09 5.83
C CYS A 684 -25.96 4.88 5.34
N TYR A 685 -25.13 4.13 6.10
CA TYR A 685 -23.76 3.87 5.68
C TYR A 685 -23.66 2.97 4.43
N LEU A 686 -24.56 2.01 4.25
CA LEU A 686 -24.66 1.24 2.99
C LEU A 686 -25.06 2.12 1.80
N ALA A 687 -26.01 3.03 2.00
CA ALA A 687 -26.42 3.98 0.96
C ALA A 687 -25.26 4.93 0.59
N GLU A 688 -24.57 5.50 1.58
CA GLU A 688 -23.37 6.34 1.38
C GLU A 688 -22.27 5.61 0.61
N LEU A 689 -21.98 4.34 0.94
CA LEU A 689 -20.99 3.54 0.23
C LEU A 689 -21.37 3.26 -1.23
N LEU A 690 -22.66 3.00 -1.51
CA LEU A 690 -23.15 2.74 -2.86
C LEU A 690 -23.23 4.01 -3.74
N ILE A 691 -23.21 5.20 -3.15
CA ILE A 691 -23.09 6.50 -3.86
C ILE A 691 -21.63 6.78 -4.27
N VAL A 692 -20.64 6.15 -3.64
CA VAL A 692 -19.20 6.36 -3.91
C VAL A 692 -18.69 5.53 -5.11
N GLU A 693 -19.46 4.57 -5.61
CA GLU A 693 -19.14 3.74 -6.80
C GLU A 693 -17.73 3.09 -6.73
N ASP A 694 -17.40 2.43 -5.61
CA ASP A 694 -16.20 1.57 -5.50
C ASP A 694 -16.55 0.09 -5.79
N PRO A 695 -16.23 -0.42 -7.00
CA PRO A 695 -16.65 -1.74 -7.46
C PRO A 695 -15.85 -2.91 -6.83
N THR A 696 -15.28 -2.72 -5.64
CA THR A 696 -14.78 -3.80 -4.78
C THR A 696 -15.86 -4.35 -3.86
N TRP A 697 -16.80 -3.52 -3.40
CA TRP A 697 -17.77 -3.90 -2.36
C TRP A 697 -19.24 -3.85 -2.81
N GLU A 698 -19.53 -3.19 -3.93
CA GLU A 698 -20.89 -2.92 -4.45
C GLU A 698 -21.85 -4.10 -4.38
N MET A 699 -21.49 -5.29 -4.88
CA MET A 699 -22.42 -6.44 -4.91
C MET A 699 -22.82 -6.90 -3.51
N ILE A 700 -21.90 -6.83 -2.55
CA ILE A 700 -22.12 -7.22 -1.16
C ILE A 700 -22.96 -6.17 -0.44
N ALA A 701 -22.63 -4.89 -0.66
CA ALA A 701 -23.37 -3.76 -0.11
C ALA A 701 -24.81 -3.72 -0.65
N MET A 702 -25.02 -3.91 -1.96
CA MET A 702 -26.33 -3.99 -2.60
C MET A 702 -27.11 -5.22 -2.13
N ALA A 703 -26.49 -6.40 -2.05
CA ALA A 703 -27.16 -7.61 -1.54
C ALA A 703 -27.66 -7.41 -0.09
N PHE A 704 -26.86 -6.79 0.76
CA PHE A 704 -27.23 -6.48 2.15
C PHE A 704 -28.33 -5.40 2.21
N LEU A 705 -28.17 -4.31 1.46
CA LEU A 705 -29.15 -3.22 1.40
C LEU A 705 -30.52 -3.73 0.93
N VAL A 706 -30.56 -4.59 -0.09
CA VAL A 706 -31.81 -5.13 -0.65
C VAL A 706 -32.58 -5.99 0.35
N GLU A 707 -31.92 -6.71 1.26
CA GLU A 707 -32.62 -7.36 2.38
C GLU A 707 -33.10 -6.31 3.40
N MET A 708 -32.26 -5.34 3.77
CA MET A 708 -32.59 -4.26 4.72
C MET A 708 -33.81 -3.41 4.29
N LEU A 709 -34.08 -3.29 2.98
CA LEU A 709 -35.30 -2.66 2.45
C LEU A 709 -36.59 -3.33 2.96
N GLY A 710 -36.53 -4.55 3.49
CA GLY A 710 -37.66 -5.22 4.17
C GLY A 710 -38.09 -4.57 5.49
N CYS A 711 -37.25 -3.73 6.13
CA CYS A 711 -37.61 -3.05 7.39
C CYS A 711 -38.79 -2.09 7.19
N THR A 712 -39.84 -2.21 8.00
CA THR A 712 -41.08 -1.41 7.88
C THR A 712 -40.98 0.01 8.43
N ASP A 713 -39.94 0.32 9.21
CA ASP A 713 -39.77 1.56 9.95
C ASP A 713 -38.77 2.55 9.32
N LEU A 714 -37.86 2.09 8.44
CA LEU A 714 -36.80 2.92 7.83
C LEU A 714 -37.31 3.93 6.77
N ASN A 715 -38.59 4.33 6.81
CA ASN A 715 -39.27 5.03 5.71
C ASN A 715 -38.74 6.45 5.42
N GLU A 716 -38.16 7.13 6.42
CA GLU A 716 -37.50 8.43 6.24
C GLU A 716 -36.19 8.29 5.46
N GLU A 717 -35.52 7.15 5.60
CA GLU A 717 -34.22 6.87 5.00
C GLU A 717 -34.32 6.33 3.55
N LEU A 718 -35.45 5.74 3.15
CA LEU A 718 -35.62 5.05 1.85
C LEU A 718 -35.50 5.98 0.62
N ASP A 719 -35.84 7.27 0.74
CA ASP A 719 -35.88 8.18 -0.41
C ASP A 719 -34.50 8.35 -1.07
N ARG A 720 -33.42 8.37 -0.27
CA ARG A 720 -32.04 8.46 -0.77
C ARG A 720 -31.61 7.27 -1.62
N VAL A 721 -32.26 6.12 -1.48
CA VAL A 721 -31.91 4.90 -2.22
C VAL A 721 -32.53 4.89 -3.64
N LEU A 722 -33.53 5.73 -3.91
CA LEU A 722 -34.07 5.89 -5.26
C LEU A 722 -33.06 6.54 -6.22
N GLU A 723 -32.15 7.37 -5.71
CA GLU A 723 -31.06 7.98 -6.49
C GLU A 723 -29.97 6.96 -6.85
N ILE A 724 -29.85 5.88 -6.09
CA ILE A 724 -28.82 4.83 -6.25
C ILE A 724 -29.19 3.86 -7.38
N PHE A 725 -30.45 3.42 -7.45
CA PHE A 725 -30.86 2.35 -8.38
C PHE A 725 -30.54 2.57 -9.88
N PRO A 726 -30.62 3.78 -10.48
CA PRO A 726 -30.30 4.00 -11.89
C PRO A 726 -28.90 3.50 -12.28
N THR A 727 -27.86 3.82 -11.50
CA THR A 727 -26.49 3.34 -11.73
C THR A 727 -26.43 1.81 -11.73
N TYR A 728 -27.01 1.16 -10.71
CA TYR A 728 -26.89 -0.29 -10.53
C TYR A 728 -27.78 -1.11 -11.48
N LEU A 729 -28.86 -0.53 -12.00
CA LEU A 729 -29.60 -1.09 -13.14
C LEU A 729 -28.79 -1.05 -14.44
N GLN A 730 -27.92 -0.05 -14.63
CA GLN A 730 -27.06 0.05 -15.82
C GLN A 730 -25.65 -0.55 -15.61
N SER A 731 -25.40 -1.21 -14.47
CA SER A 731 -24.13 -1.86 -14.16
C SER A 731 -23.85 -3.07 -15.06
N GLN A 732 -22.60 -3.20 -15.50
CA GLN A 732 -22.11 -4.36 -16.27
C GLN A 732 -21.80 -5.58 -15.38
N CYS A 733 -21.97 -5.48 -14.06
CA CYS A 733 -21.72 -6.58 -13.13
C CYS A 733 -22.87 -7.61 -13.20
N LEU A 734 -22.53 -8.88 -13.48
CA LEU A 734 -23.53 -9.95 -13.62
C LEU A 734 -24.38 -10.10 -12.34
N GLY A 735 -25.70 -10.26 -12.50
CA GLY A 735 -26.65 -10.31 -11.38
C GLY A 735 -26.91 -8.97 -10.65
N MET A 736 -26.09 -7.92 -10.84
CA MET A 736 -26.29 -6.64 -10.17
C MET A 736 -27.63 -5.96 -10.54
N PRO A 737 -28.03 -5.86 -11.83
CA PRO A 737 -29.36 -5.34 -12.15
C PRO A 737 -30.49 -6.20 -11.59
N SER A 738 -30.31 -7.53 -11.49
CA SER A 738 -31.29 -8.44 -10.88
C SER A 738 -31.46 -8.19 -9.37
N LEU A 739 -30.36 -7.93 -8.64
CA LEU A 739 -30.39 -7.50 -7.24
C LEU A 739 -31.07 -6.12 -7.09
N ALA A 740 -30.75 -5.16 -7.94
CA ALA A 740 -31.38 -3.84 -7.94
C ALA A 740 -32.90 -3.95 -8.16
N LEU A 741 -33.34 -4.71 -9.17
CA LEU A 741 -34.75 -4.99 -9.45
C LEU A 741 -35.47 -5.68 -8.28
N ARG A 742 -34.80 -6.59 -7.57
CA ARG A 742 -35.32 -7.22 -6.34
C ARG A 742 -35.52 -6.20 -5.21
N GLY A 743 -34.64 -5.21 -5.09
CA GLY A 743 -34.81 -4.07 -4.18
C GLY A 743 -36.00 -3.18 -4.56
N ILE A 744 -36.13 -2.83 -5.84
CA ILE A 744 -37.24 -2.04 -6.36
C ILE A 744 -38.58 -2.76 -6.14
N LEU A 745 -38.66 -4.08 -6.39
CA LEU A 745 -39.85 -4.89 -6.11
C LEU A 745 -40.22 -4.93 -4.62
N THR A 746 -39.24 -4.78 -3.73
CA THR A 746 -39.44 -4.70 -2.28
C THR A 746 -39.97 -3.33 -1.86
N LEU A 747 -39.49 -2.25 -2.50
CA LEU A 747 -40.00 -0.89 -2.28
C LEU A 747 -41.41 -0.69 -2.85
N ILE A 748 -41.73 -1.25 -4.02
CA ILE A 748 -43.06 -1.17 -4.64
C ILE A 748 -44.17 -1.69 -3.71
N LYS A 749 -43.85 -2.71 -2.90
CA LYS A 749 -44.78 -3.31 -1.94
C LYS A 749 -45.04 -2.46 -0.69
N LYS A 750 -44.34 -1.32 -0.51
CA LYS A 750 -44.61 -0.35 0.56
C LYS A 750 -45.46 0.80 0.00
N PRO A 751 -46.62 1.15 0.60
CA PRO A 751 -47.53 2.15 0.05
C PRO A 751 -46.88 3.54 -0.13
N ASP A 752 -46.05 3.96 0.83
CA ASP A 752 -45.41 5.28 0.85
C ASP A 752 -44.33 5.44 -0.25
N MET A 753 -43.73 4.32 -0.67
CA MET A 753 -42.65 4.29 -1.67
C MET A 753 -43.15 3.90 -3.06
N ALA A 754 -44.24 3.14 -3.15
CA ALA A 754 -44.80 2.59 -4.39
C ALA A 754 -44.81 3.62 -5.54
N LYS A 755 -45.48 4.76 -5.35
CA LYS A 755 -45.54 5.84 -6.36
C LYS A 755 -44.19 6.50 -6.62
N LYS A 756 -43.31 6.61 -5.62
CA LYS A 756 -41.98 7.21 -5.78
C LYS A 756 -41.09 6.36 -6.69
N THR A 757 -41.19 5.02 -6.63
CA THR A 757 -40.39 4.12 -7.49
C THR A 757 -40.63 4.30 -8.99
N LEU A 758 -41.73 4.95 -9.41
CA LEU A 758 -42.06 5.18 -10.82
C LEU A 758 -41.03 6.05 -11.56
N VAL A 759 -40.16 6.79 -10.86
CA VAL A 759 -39.00 7.47 -11.46
C VAL A 759 -38.03 6.49 -12.13
N LEU A 760 -37.97 5.23 -11.65
CA LEU A 760 -37.08 4.19 -12.15
C LEU A 760 -37.65 3.44 -13.36
N LEU A 761 -38.92 3.66 -13.71
CA LEU A 761 -39.63 2.95 -14.78
C LEU A 761 -38.89 2.91 -16.13
N PRO A 762 -38.24 3.99 -16.63
CA PRO A 762 -37.48 3.92 -17.89
C PRO A 762 -36.32 2.93 -17.81
N TYR A 763 -35.51 3.00 -16.74
CA TYR A 763 -34.36 2.13 -16.50
C TYR A 763 -34.77 0.66 -16.34
N VAL A 764 -35.91 0.39 -15.68
CA VAL A 764 -36.48 -0.97 -15.59
C VAL A 764 -36.95 -1.46 -16.97
N MET A 765 -37.55 -0.59 -17.78
CA MET A 765 -37.94 -0.94 -19.16
C MET A 765 -36.74 -1.18 -20.09
N GLU A 766 -35.53 -0.72 -19.76
CA GLU A 766 -34.30 -1.05 -20.49
C GLU A 766 -33.81 -2.48 -20.20
N GLN A 767 -34.02 -2.99 -18.98
CA GLN A 767 -33.58 -4.33 -18.55
C GLN A 767 -34.18 -5.48 -19.37
N LEU A 768 -35.32 -5.26 -20.05
CA LEU A 768 -35.94 -6.21 -20.99
C LEU A 768 -35.09 -6.51 -22.24
N GLN A 769 -33.94 -5.84 -22.41
CA GLN A 769 -32.97 -6.09 -23.48
C GLN A 769 -31.59 -6.49 -22.91
N GLY A 770 -31.49 -6.72 -21.59
CA GLY A 770 -30.28 -7.14 -20.90
C GLY A 770 -30.12 -8.67 -20.80
N ALA A 771 -29.43 -9.13 -19.76
CA ALA A 771 -29.30 -10.55 -19.44
C ALA A 771 -30.66 -11.19 -19.06
N ASP A 772 -30.78 -12.51 -19.20
CA ASP A 772 -32.00 -13.25 -18.88
C ASP A 772 -32.37 -13.11 -17.39
N ASP A 773 -31.39 -13.19 -16.49
CA ASP A 773 -31.57 -13.03 -15.03
C ASP A 773 -31.96 -11.61 -14.61
N ALA A 774 -31.62 -10.59 -15.40
CA ALA A 774 -32.16 -9.23 -15.23
C ALA A 774 -33.57 -9.10 -15.83
N THR A 775 -33.79 -9.64 -17.03
CA THR A 775 -35.09 -9.64 -17.74
C THR A 775 -36.18 -10.33 -16.90
N ALA A 776 -35.88 -11.50 -16.34
CA ALA A 776 -36.79 -12.26 -15.48
C ALA A 776 -37.17 -11.50 -14.20
N ALA A 777 -36.25 -10.71 -13.62
CA ALA A 777 -36.52 -9.85 -12.47
C ALA A 777 -37.29 -8.57 -12.84
N ALA A 778 -37.11 -8.04 -14.05
CA ALA A 778 -37.75 -6.82 -14.52
C ALA A 778 -39.24 -7.01 -14.84
N LEU A 779 -39.62 -8.17 -15.37
CA LEU A 779 -41.01 -8.44 -15.76
C LEU A 779 -42.01 -8.29 -14.58
N PRO A 780 -41.79 -8.88 -13.38
CA PRO A 780 -42.62 -8.62 -12.20
C PRO A 780 -42.62 -7.15 -11.74
N VAL A 781 -41.48 -6.47 -11.78
CA VAL A 781 -41.39 -5.04 -11.39
C VAL A 781 -42.30 -4.18 -12.29
N LEU A 782 -42.29 -4.45 -13.60
CA LEU A 782 -43.14 -3.75 -14.57
C LEU A 782 -44.63 -4.09 -14.41
N CYS A 783 -44.98 -5.34 -14.07
CA CYS A 783 -46.36 -5.73 -13.74
C CYS A 783 -46.95 -4.85 -12.61
N GLU A 784 -46.17 -4.62 -11.55
CA GLU A 784 -46.62 -3.82 -10.40
C GLU A 784 -46.58 -2.31 -10.73
N MET A 785 -45.50 -1.80 -11.36
CA MET A 785 -45.39 -0.39 -11.73
C MET A 785 -46.54 0.08 -12.65
N LEU A 786 -46.99 -0.74 -13.60
CA LEU A 786 -48.12 -0.40 -14.47
C LEU A 786 -49.43 -0.19 -13.70
N GLN A 787 -49.64 -0.90 -12.59
CA GLN A 787 -50.85 -0.78 -11.76
C GLN A 787 -50.87 0.49 -10.90
N LEU A 788 -49.68 1.07 -10.64
CA LEU A 788 -49.51 2.32 -9.87
C LEU A 788 -49.64 3.59 -10.74
N LEU A 789 -49.55 3.46 -12.06
CA LEU A 789 -49.68 4.58 -12.99
C LEU A 789 -51.14 5.05 -13.13
N GLU A 790 -51.33 6.37 -13.22
CA GLU A 790 -52.62 6.94 -13.62
C GLU A 790 -53.04 6.46 -15.00
N ARG A 791 -54.34 6.26 -15.23
CA ARG A 791 -54.90 5.58 -16.42
C ARG A 791 -54.37 6.12 -17.76
N LYS A 792 -54.17 7.43 -17.89
CA LYS A 792 -53.62 8.04 -19.11
C LYS A 792 -52.13 7.71 -19.30
N THR A 793 -51.35 7.80 -18.23
CA THR A 793 -49.93 7.48 -18.20
C THR A 793 -49.69 5.97 -18.43
N ALA A 794 -50.50 5.12 -17.80
CA ALA A 794 -50.50 3.67 -18.04
C ALA A 794 -50.76 3.33 -19.52
N SER A 795 -51.72 4.00 -20.17
CA SER A 795 -51.98 3.86 -21.62
C SER A 795 -50.75 4.22 -22.47
N LEU A 796 -50.08 5.33 -22.13
CA LEU A 796 -48.88 5.81 -22.83
C LEU A 796 -47.66 4.88 -22.63
N THR A 797 -47.48 4.30 -21.42
CA THR A 797 -46.41 3.35 -21.12
C THR A 797 -46.65 1.96 -21.71
N ALA A 798 -47.90 1.50 -21.71
CA ALA A 798 -48.27 0.15 -22.16
C ALA A 798 -47.92 -0.11 -23.63
N LEU A 799 -48.04 0.90 -24.49
CA LEU A 799 -47.76 0.80 -25.93
C LEU A 799 -46.28 0.50 -26.28
N PRO A 800 -45.27 1.31 -25.87
CA PRO A 800 -43.87 1.00 -26.11
C PRO A 800 -43.40 -0.24 -25.36
N LEU A 801 -44.00 -0.54 -24.20
CA LEU A 801 -43.72 -1.77 -23.46
C LEU A 801 -44.17 -3.02 -24.23
N ALA A 802 -45.37 -3.05 -24.81
CA ALA A 802 -45.85 -4.18 -25.61
C ALA A 802 -44.90 -4.54 -26.77
N GLY A 803 -44.34 -3.52 -27.43
CA GLY A 803 -43.31 -3.70 -28.48
C GLY A 803 -41.99 -4.29 -27.97
N LYS A 804 -41.59 -3.96 -26.73
CA LYS A 804 -40.43 -4.57 -26.04
C LYS A 804 -40.68 -6.00 -25.56
N LEU A 805 -41.92 -6.40 -25.30
CA LEU A 805 -42.26 -7.73 -24.76
C LEU A 805 -42.33 -8.82 -25.83
N ARG A 806 -42.86 -8.54 -27.02
CA ARG A 806 -43.05 -9.56 -28.08
C ARG A 806 -41.79 -10.40 -28.40
N PRO A 807 -40.55 -9.84 -28.46
CA PRO A 807 -39.34 -10.65 -28.69
C PRO A 807 -39.07 -11.70 -27.61
N LEU A 808 -39.49 -11.44 -26.36
CA LEU A 808 -39.25 -12.32 -25.21
C LEU A 808 -40.10 -13.59 -25.24
N PHE A 809 -41.14 -13.65 -26.07
CA PHE A 809 -41.93 -14.87 -26.26
C PHE A 809 -41.05 -16.00 -26.84
N SER A 810 -40.08 -15.67 -27.70
CA SER A 810 -39.11 -16.63 -28.24
C SER A 810 -37.92 -16.95 -27.32
N ASN A 811 -37.90 -16.49 -26.06
CA ASN A 811 -36.80 -16.74 -25.12
C ASN A 811 -36.72 -18.23 -24.68
N GLU A 812 -35.52 -18.74 -24.39
CA GLU A 812 -35.32 -20.14 -23.98
C GLU A 812 -35.89 -20.44 -22.58
N LEU A 813 -35.84 -19.49 -21.64
CA LEU A 813 -36.40 -19.63 -20.30
C LEU A 813 -37.92 -19.51 -20.30
N ASP A 814 -38.59 -20.51 -19.73
CA ASP A 814 -40.05 -20.59 -19.63
C ASP A 814 -40.64 -19.52 -18.70
N THR A 815 -39.94 -19.16 -17.62
CA THR A 815 -40.32 -18.04 -16.74
C THR A 815 -40.40 -16.71 -17.49
N ILE A 816 -39.43 -16.40 -18.37
CA ILE A 816 -39.43 -15.19 -19.20
C ILE A 816 -40.60 -15.23 -20.19
N ARG A 817 -40.86 -16.38 -20.82
CA ARG A 817 -42.04 -16.54 -21.71
C ARG A 817 -43.35 -16.34 -20.96
N GLU A 818 -43.54 -16.96 -19.79
CA GLU A 818 -44.76 -16.84 -18.99
C GLU A 818 -45.02 -15.40 -18.56
N PHE A 819 -44.04 -14.73 -17.94
CA PHE A 819 -44.21 -13.37 -17.43
C PHE A 819 -44.33 -12.32 -18.54
N SER A 820 -43.59 -12.45 -19.65
CA SER A 820 -43.71 -11.52 -20.78
C SER A 820 -45.05 -11.63 -21.50
N ILE A 821 -45.60 -12.85 -21.65
CA ILE A 821 -46.93 -13.07 -22.23
C ILE A 821 -48.03 -12.50 -21.31
N ARG A 822 -47.98 -12.72 -19.99
CA ARG A 822 -48.94 -12.13 -19.05
C ARG A 822 -48.84 -10.60 -19.00
N LEU A 823 -47.64 -10.05 -18.96
CA LEU A 823 -47.47 -8.59 -18.97
C LEU A 823 -47.96 -7.98 -20.30
N PHE A 824 -47.76 -8.67 -21.43
CA PHE A 824 -48.34 -8.26 -22.71
C PHE A 824 -49.87 -8.27 -22.69
N GLN A 825 -50.51 -9.29 -22.09
CA GLN A 825 -51.95 -9.28 -21.84
C GLN A 825 -52.37 -8.03 -21.06
N ASN A 826 -51.70 -7.73 -19.94
CA ASN A 826 -52.00 -6.54 -19.14
C ASN A 826 -51.89 -5.24 -19.96
N THR A 827 -50.88 -5.10 -20.83
CA THR A 827 -50.76 -3.92 -21.70
C THR A 827 -51.93 -3.74 -22.69
N MET A 828 -52.51 -4.83 -23.20
CA MET A 828 -53.71 -4.76 -24.06
C MET A 828 -54.96 -4.28 -23.31
N GLU A 829 -55.06 -4.58 -22.03
CA GLU A 829 -56.22 -4.26 -21.19
C GLU A 829 -56.16 -2.83 -20.62
N LEU A 830 -54.96 -2.26 -20.47
CA LEU A 830 -54.72 -0.90 -19.98
C LEU A 830 -54.92 0.22 -21.02
N VAL A 831 -54.67 -0.02 -22.31
CA VAL A 831 -54.70 1.05 -23.33
C VAL A 831 -56.10 1.60 -23.64
N VAL A 832 -56.17 2.93 -23.76
CA VAL A 832 -57.37 3.70 -24.13
C VAL A 832 -57.07 4.64 -25.31
N GLY A 833 -58.00 5.54 -25.64
CA GLY A 833 -57.74 6.70 -26.48
C GLY A 833 -57.11 6.41 -27.85
N ALA A 834 -56.02 7.12 -28.15
CA ALA A 834 -55.27 6.97 -29.41
C ALA A 834 -54.32 5.75 -29.35
N GLU A 835 -53.77 5.45 -28.17
CA GLU A 835 -52.83 4.34 -27.96
C GLU A 835 -53.50 3.00 -28.29
N LYS A 836 -54.81 2.87 -28.02
CA LYS A 836 -55.62 1.71 -28.42
C LYS A 836 -55.67 1.49 -29.94
N LYS A 837 -55.55 2.54 -30.76
CA LYS A 837 -55.43 2.40 -32.23
C LYS A 837 -54.04 1.89 -32.62
N MET A 838 -52.99 2.41 -31.97
CA MET A 838 -51.60 2.02 -32.24
C MET A 838 -51.30 0.58 -31.78
N MET A 839 -51.76 0.21 -30.58
CA MET A 839 -51.67 -1.13 -30.00
C MET A 839 -52.26 -2.21 -30.92
N ASN A 840 -53.27 -1.88 -31.73
CA ASN A 840 -53.85 -2.79 -32.71
C ASN A 840 -52.78 -3.46 -33.60
N LYS A 841 -51.73 -2.71 -34.00
CA LYS A 841 -50.60 -3.27 -34.76
C LYS A 841 -49.88 -4.35 -33.96
N GLU A 842 -49.45 -4.02 -32.74
CA GLU A 842 -48.65 -4.91 -31.89
C GLU A 842 -49.45 -6.16 -31.46
N VAL A 843 -50.77 -6.06 -31.29
CA VAL A 843 -51.65 -7.24 -31.08
C VAL A 843 -51.64 -8.14 -32.32
N TRP A 844 -51.86 -7.61 -33.53
CA TRP A 844 -51.77 -8.41 -34.77
C TRP A 844 -50.40 -9.07 -34.94
N ASP A 845 -49.32 -8.36 -34.63
CA ASP A 845 -47.94 -8.88 -34.71
C ASP A 845 -47.60 -9.91 -33.63
N SER A 846 -48.45 -10.09 -32.62
CA SER A 846 -48.24 -11.03 -31.53
C SER A 846 -49.12 -12.29 -31.62
N LEU A 847 -50.16 -12.29 -32.46
CA LEU A 847 -51.11 -13.41 -32.56
C LEU A 847 -50.44 -14.74 -32.94
N LEU A 848 -49.52 -14.74 -33.91
CA LEU A 848 -48.86 -15.98 -34.35
C LEU A 848 -47.90 -16.55 -33.30
N PRO A 849 -46.95 -15.76 -32.73
CA PRO A 849 -46.18 -16.18 -31.55
C PRO A 849 -47.05 -16.83 -30.46
N LEU A 850 -48.15 -16.19 -30.07
CA LEU A 850 -49.05 -16.73 -29.04
C LEU A 850 -49.75 -18.03 -29.48
N LEU A 851 -50.19 -18.15 -30.74
CA LEU A 851 -50.76 -19.39 -31.29
C LEU A 851 -49.75 -20.57 -31.29
N LEU A 852 -48.46 -20.28 -31.44
CA LEU A 852 -47.41 -21.29 -31.26
C LEU A 852 -47.29 -21.70 -29.79
N HIS A 853 -47.24 -20.75 -28.85
CA HIS A 853 -47.15 -21.04 -27.41
C HIS A 853 -48.37 -21.74 -26.80
N LEU A 854 -49.53 -21.83 -27.48
CA LEU A 854 -50.58 -22.79 -27.09
C LEU A 854 -50.07 -24.23 -26.98
N HIS A 855 -48.94 -24.54 -27.62
CA HIS A 855 -48.30 -25.85 -27.66
C HIS A 855 -46.95 -25.89 -26.91
N ASP A 856 -46.67 -24.90 -26.04
CA ASP A 856 -45.45 -24.86 -25.21
C ASP A 856 -45.41 -26.04 -24.22
N GLN A 857 -44.24 -26.64 -24.03
CA GLN A 857 -44.04 -27.74 -23.08
C GLN A 857 -44.30 -27.33 -21.62
N ASN A 858 -44.10 -26.06 -21.26
CA ASN A 858 -44.51 -25.57 -19.95
C ASN A 858 -46.00 -25.18 -19.97
N LYS A 859 -46.81 -25.89 -19.17
CA LYS A 859 -48.27 -25.70 -19.04
C LYS A 859 -48.67 -24.29 -18.62
N SER A 860 -47.85 -23.60 -17.81
CA SER A 860 -48.10 -22.24 -17.36
C SER A 860 -47.90 -21.21 -18.48
N VAL A 861 -46.90 -21.42 -19.35
CA VAL A 861 -46.70 -20.63 -20.58
C VAL A 861 -47.86 -20.86 -21.55
N ALA A 862 -48.26 -22.11 -21.77
CA ALA A 862 -49.37 -22.45 -22.64
C ALA A 862 -50.70 -21.85 -22.16
N LYS A 863 -50.96 -21.88 -20.84
CA LYS A 863 -52.11 -21.21 -20.22
C LYS A 863 -52.05 -19.69 -20.38
N ALA A 864 -50.91 -19.07 -20.07
CA ALA A 864 -50.74 -17.62 -20.23
C ALA A 864 -50.96 -17.18 -21.69
N SER A 865 -50.51 -17.97 -22.67
CA SER A 865 -50.76 -17.71 -24.09
C SER A 865 -52.24 -17.86 -24.46
N GLN A 866 -52.94 -18.85 -23.91
CA GLN A 866 -54.38 -19.00 -24.10
C GLN A 866 -55.16 -17.80 -23.55
N GLU A 867 -54.79 -17.29 -22.38
CA GLU A 867 -55.39 -16.12 -21.73
C GLU A 867 -55.10 -14.82 -22.53
N ALA A 868 -53.85 -14.63 -22.96
CA ALA A 868 -53.46 -13.52 -23.84
C ALA A 868 -54.19 -13.55 -25.19
N LEU A 869 -54.36 -14.72 -25.81
CA LEU A 869 -55.15 -14.87 -27.05
C LEU A 869 -56.62 -14.51 -26.86
N ARG A 870 -57.26 -14.94 -25.76
CA ARG A 870 -58.64 -14.54 -25.45
C ARG A 870 -58.76 -13.01 -25.28
N SER A 871 -57.83 -12.37 -24.59
CA SER A 871 -57.80 -10.91 -24.48
C SER A 871 -57.51 -10.20 -25.80
N ALA A 872 -56.63 -10.73 -26.65
CA ALA A 872 -56.43 -10.23 -28.02
C ALA A 872 -57.71 -10.37 -28.86
N GLY A 873 -58.45 -11.47 -28.71
CA GLY A 873 -59.76 -11.67 -29.33
C GLY A 873 -60.79 -10.63 -28.88
N ARG A 874 -60.91 -10.40 -27.57
CA ARG A 874 -61.76 -9.33 -27.00
C ARG A 874 -61.36 -7.94 -27.50
N PHE A 875 -60.05 -7.65 -27.54
CA PHE A 875 -59.49 -6.38 -28.00
C PHE A 875 -59.78 -6.09 -29.48
N LEU A 876 -59.59 -7.10 -30.35
CA LEU A 876 -59.80 -7.01 -31.80
C LEU A 876 -61.27 -7.18 -32.24
N LYS A 877 -62.21 -7.43 -31.31
CA LYS A 877 -63.58 -7.88 -31.59
C LYS A 877 -63.61 -9.10 -32.52
N TRP A 878 -62.83 -10.12 -32.17
CA TRP A 878 -62.78 -11.41 -32.85
C TRP A 878 -63.30 -12.52 -31.94
N GLU A 879 -64.59 -12.81 -32.04
CA GLU A 879 -65.32 -13.74 -31.16
C GLU A 879 -64.72 -15.15 -31.14
N GLN A 880 -64.39 -15.73 -32.30
CA GLN A 880 -63.80 -17.08 -32.36
C GLN A 880 -62.34 -17.15 -31.86
N LEU A 881 -61.74 -16.02 -31.48
CA LEU A 881 -60.47 -15.93 -30.77
C LEU A 881 -60.69 -15.62 -29.28
N ALA A 882 -61.75 -14.88 -28.93
CA ALA A 882 -62.17 -14.64 -27.56
C ALA A 882 -62.74 -15.90 -26.87
N GLN A 883 -63.39 -16.79 -27.63
CA GLN A 883 -63.96 -18.08 -27.21
C GLN A 883 -63.01 -19.27 -27.50
N LEU A 884 -61.68 -19.05 -27.39
CA LEU A 884 -60.70 -20.11 -27.62
C LEU A 884 -60.62 -21.00 -26.38
N ASP A 885 -61.16 -22.22 -26.46
CA ASP A 885 -61.28 -23.13 -25.30
C ASP A 885 -60.17 -24.19 -25.23
N GLY A 886 -59.58 -24.59 -26.36
CA GLY A 886 -58.59 -25.66 -26.39
C GLY A 886 -57.56 -25.55 -27.53
N ILE A 887 -56.44 -26.24 -27.36
CA ILE A 887 -55.28 -26.24 -28.26
C ILE A 887 -55.67 -26.63 -29.70
N GLU A 888 -56.59 -27.60 -29.84
CA GLU A 888 -57.11 -28.10 -31.13
C GLU A 888 -57.70 -27.00 -32.03
N GLN A 889 -58.25 -25.93 -31.43
CA GLN A 889 -58.83 -24.80 -32.16
C GLN A 889 -57.76 -23.88 -32.76
N GLY A 890 -56.53 -23.87 -32.21
CA GLY A 890 -55.45 -22.96 -32.61
C GLY A 890 -55.08 -23.07 -34.09
N TRP A 891 -55.08 -24.28 -34.64
CA TRP A 891 -54.82 -24.51 -36.07
C TRP A 891 -55.87 -23.85 -36.99
N ARG A 892 -57.16 -24.02 -36.67
CA ARG A 892 -58.28 -23.40 -37.40
C ARG A 892 -58.25 -21.87 -37.29
N ILE A 893 -57.63 -21.33 -36.24
CA ILE A 893 -57.42 -19.90 -36.07
C ILE A 893 -56.23 -19.41 -36.92
N SER A 894 -55.12 -20.17 -37.01
CA SER A 894 -54.02 -19.88 -37.96
C SER A 894 -54.49 -19.83 -39.42
N GLU A 895 -55.37 -20.75 -39.83
CA GLU A 895 -56.00 -20.73 -41.16
C GLU A 895 -56.77 -19.43 -41.44
N ARG A 896 -57.48 -18.91 -40.44
CA ARG A 896 -58.28 -17.68 -40.49
C ARG A 896 -57.42 -16.42 -40.37
N LEU A 897 -56.32 -16.47 -39.62
CA LEU A 897 -55.34 -15.39 -39.49
C LEU A 897 -54.73 -15.02 -40.86
N LEU A 898 -54.30 -16.03 -41.61
CA LEU A 898 -53.79 -15.89 -42.99
C LEU A 898 -54.86 -15.31 -43.93
N ALA A 899 -56.11 -15.77 -43.82
CA ALA A 899 -57.22 -15.28 -44.64
C ALA A 899 -57.58 -13.81 -44.35
N ARG A 900 -57.56 -13.39 -43.08
CA ARG A 900 -58.02 -12.08 -42.61
C ARG A 900 -56.98 -10.95 -42.76
N LYS A 901 -55.68 -11.30 -42.88
CA LYS A 901 -54.56 -10.35 -43.02
C LYS A 901 -53.53 -10.82 -44.07
N LYS A 902 -53.96 -11.02 -45.33
CA LYS A 902 -53.08 -11.42 -46.45
C LYS A 902 -51.80 -10.55 -46.58
N SER A 903 -51.87 -9.25 -46.29
CA SER A 903 -50.71 -8.36 -46.35
C SER A 903 -49.63 -8.63 -45.30
N LYS A 904 -49.97 -9.24 -44.15
CA LYS A 904 -49.02 -9.60 -43.09
C LYS A 904 -48.37 -10.98 -43.27
N VAL A 905 -48.63 -11.68 -44.37
CA VAL A 905 -48.11 -13.06 -44.57
C VAL A 905 -46.58 -13.10 -44.53
N LYS A 906 -45.88 -12.09 -45.08
CA LYS A 906 -44.41 -11.99 -45.00
C LYS A 906 -43.93 -11.80 -43.56
N ASP A 907 -44.62 -10.98 -42.77
CA ASP A 907 -44.32 -10.73 -41.35
C ASP A 907 -44.51 -12.00 -40.51
N TYR A 908 -45.61 -12.73 -40.74
CA TYR A 908 -45.91 -14.00 -40.07
C TYR A 908 -44.88 -15.10 -40.40
N LEU A 909 -44.41 -15.19 -41.65
CA LEU A 909 -43.32 -16.11 -42.02
C LEU A 909 -42.00 -15.75 -41.31
N HIS A 910 -41.67 -14.46 -41.21
CA HIS A 910 -40.50 -13.99 -40.44
C HIS A 910 -40.65 -14.29 -38.94
N GLN A 911 -41.85 -14.14 -38.37
CA GLN A 911 -42.15 -14.49 -36.98
C GLN A 911 -41.98 -15.99 -36.67
N CYS A 912 -42.05 -16.88 -37.66
CA CYS A 912 -41.76 -18.30 -37.46
C CYS A 912 -40.26 -18.61 -37.27
N GLN A 913 -39.35 -17.74 -37.75
CA GLN A 913 -37.91 -18.03 -37.83
C GLN A 913 -37.25 -18.38 -36.47
N PRO A 914 -37.53 -17.68 -35.34
CA PRO A 914 -37.01 -18.09 -34.04
C PRO A 914 -37.50 -19.47 -33.61
N TYR A 915 -38.78 -19.77 -33.83
CA TYR A 915 -39.40 -21.03 -33.39
C TYR A 915 -38.90 -22.25 -34.14
N LEU A 916 -38.46 -22.11 -35.39
CA LEU A 916 -37.74 -23.18 -36.13
C LEU A 916 -36.44 -23.62 -35.42
N HIS A 917 -35.84 -22.74 -34.61
CA HIS A 917 -34.61 -22.99 -33.87
C HIS A 917 -34.85 -23.32 -32.38
N SER A 918 -36.10 -23.26 -31.92
CA SER A 918 -36.48 -23.50 -30.52
C SER A 918 -35.97 -24.87 -30.01
N PRO A 919 -35.54 -24.98 -28.73
CA PRO A 919 -35.20 -26.27 -28.14
C PRO A 919 -36.39 -27.24 -28.12
N GLN A 920 -37.64 -26.74 -28.01
CA GLN A 920 -38.84 -27.57 -27.98
C GLN A 920 -39.22 -28.09 -29.37
N GLU A 921 -39.34 -29.41 -29.53
CA GLU A 921 -39.78 -30.01 -30.81
C GLU A 921 -41.18 -29.55 -31.23
N ILE A 922 -42.09 -29.39 -30.26
CA ILE A 922 -43.49 -29.05 -30.54
C ILE A 922 -43.58 -27.64 -31.16
N LEU A 923 -42.84 -26.66 -30.63
CA LEU A 923 -42.79 -25.31 -31.20
C LEU A 923 -42.12 -25.29 -32.58
N ARG A 924 -41.03 -26.05 -32.80
CA ARG A 924 -40.45 -26.23 -34.15
C ARG A 924 -41.48 -26.80 -35.13
N ARG A 925 -42.22 -27.83 -34.71
CA ARG A 925 -43.20 -28.54 -35.53
C ARG A 925 -44.35 -27.63 -35.94
N GLU A 926 -44.98 -26.91 -35.00
CA GLU A 926 -46.10 -26.03 -35.33
C GLU A 926 -45.65 -24.79 -36.16
N ALA A 927 -44.42 -24.31 -35.98
CA ALA A 927 -43.84 -23.27 -36.83
C ALA A 927 -43.64 -23.74 -38.29
N VAL A 928 -43.08 -24.95 -38.50
CA VAL A 928 -43.03 -25.58 -39.84
C VAL A 928 -44.44 -25.75 -40.40
N ARG A 929 -45.37 -26.27 -39.59
CA ARG A 929 -46.77 -26.51 -39.98
C ARG A 929 -47.47 -25.22 -40.44
N PHE A 930 -47.20 -24.09 -39.80
CA PHE A 930 -47.72 -22.77 -40.22
C PHE A 930 -47.12 -22.29 -41.55
N ILE A 931 -45.81 -22.47 -41.77
CA ILE A 931 -45.17 -22.15 -43.06
C ILE A 931 -45.78 -22.98 -44.19
N VAL A 932 -45.99 -24.28 -43.95
CA VAL A 932 -46.65 -25.20 -44.89
C VAL A 932 -48.09 -24.79 -45.20
N LEU A 933 -48.81 -24.27 -44.20
CA LEU A 933 -50.18 -23.75 -44.38
C LEU A 933 -50.25 -22.53 -45.31
N GLN A 934 -49.20 -21.71 -45.30
CA GLN A 934 -49.07 -20.59 -46.22
C GLN A 934 -48.75 -21.08 -47.64
N SER A 935 -47.75 -21.96 -47.81
CA SER A 935 -47.32 -22.40 -49.13
C SER A 935 -48.43 -23.17 -49.86
N ALA A 936 -49.14 -24.06 -49.16
CA ALA A 936 -50.29 -24.79 -49.71
C ALA A 936 -51.53 -23.91 -50.02
N LYS A 937 -51.53 -22.63 -49.64
CA LYS A 937 -52.56 -21.63 -50.03
C LYS A 937 -52.10 -20.70 -51.15
N THR A 938 -50.82 -20.67 -51.50
CA THR A 938 -50.27 -19.87 -52.61
C THR A 938 -49.88 -20.70 -53.81
N ASP A 939 -49.63 -21.99 -53.63
CA ASP A 939 -49.14 -22.89 -54.67
C ASP A 939 -49.84 -24.25 -54.53
N VAL A 940 -50.62 -24.65 -55.54
CA VAL A 940 -51.54 -25.82 -55.48
C VAL A 940 -50.82 -27.13 -55.83
N SER A 941 -49.51 -27.09 -56.03
CA SER A 941 -48.69 -28.23 -56.45
C SER A 941 -48.61 -29.33 -55.36
N PRO A 942 -48.95 -30.61 -55.68
CA PRO A 942 -48.80 -31.74 -54.75
C PRO A 942 -47.36 -31.92 -54.23
N LEU A 943 -46.36 -31.46 -54.99
CA LEU A 943 -44.94 -31.50 -54.59
C LEU A 943 -44.69 -30.75 -53.28
N VAL A 944 -45.36 -29.62 -53.05
CA VAL A 944 -45.17 -28.77 -51.86
C VAL A 944 -45.65 -29.48 -50.60
N SER A 945 -46.79 -30.18 -50.67
CA SER A 945 -47.32 -30.98 -49.57
C SER A 945 -46.44 -32.20 -49.26
N SER A 946 -45.85 -32.81 -50.30
CA SER A 946 -44.86 -33.89 -50.15
C SER A 946 -43.57 -33.40 -49.48
N LEU A 947 -42.97 -32.31 -49.97
CA LEU A 947 -41.77 -31.68 -49.40
C LEU A 947 -41.98 -31.21 -47.95
N ALA A 948 -43.16 -30.66 -47.64
CA ALA A 948 -43.58 -30.33 -46.29
C ALA A 948 -43.57 -31.56 -45.36
N THR A 949 -44.20 -32.65 -45.81
CA THR A 949 -44.29 -33.90 -45.04
C THR A 949 -42.91 -34.53 -44.85
N GLN A 950 -42.06 -34.52 -45.88
CA GLN A 950 -40.67 -34.97 -45.79
C GLN A 950 -39.83 -34.08 -44.85
N THR A 951 -40.05 -32.76 -44.83
CA THR A 951 -39.34 -31.85 -43.91
C THR A 951 -39.73 -32.13 -42.45
N VAL A 952 -41.02 -32.39 -42.17
CA VAL A 952 -41.48 -32.80 -40.83
C VAL A 952 -40.94 -34.17 -40.42
N LEU A 953 -40.79 -35.11 -41.38
CA LEU A 953 -40.16 -36.41 -41.11
C LEU A 953 -38.65 -36.33 -40.89
N LEU A 954 -37.94 -35.46 -41.60
CA LEU A 954 -36.51 -35.20 -41.39
C LEU A 954 -36.23 -34.54 -40.03
N LEU A 955 -37.10 -33.62 -39.59
CA LEU A 955 -37.00 -32.97 -38.28
C LEU A 955 -37.42 -33.86 -37.09
N ARG A 956 -37.98 -35.06 -37.36
CA ARG A 956 -38.27 -36.10 -36.35
C ARG A 956 -37.10 -37.04 -36.06
N GLN A 957 -36.01 -37.01 -36.83
CA GLN A 957 -34.83 -37.83 -36.50
C GLN A 957 -33.98 -37.16 -35.40
N GLU A 958 -33.57 -37.96 -34.41
CA GLU A 958 -32.75 -37.48 -33.29
C GLU A 958 -31.40 -36.90 -33.73
N ARG A 959 -30.86 -35.97 -32.93
CA ARG A 959 -29.62 -35.23 -33.21
C ARG A 959 -28.44 -36.16 -33.55
N PRO A 960 -27.90 -36.14 -34.80
CA PRO A 960 -26.60 -36.77 -35.06
C PRO A 960 -25.51 -35.97 -34.32
N LYS A 961 -24.72 -36.66 -33.49
CA LYS A 961 -23.80 -36.06 -32.51
C LYS A 961 -22.53 -35.37 -33.09
N SER A 962 -22.44 -35.14 -34.41
CA SER A 962 -21.22 -34.59 -35.05
C SER A 962 -21.42 -33.22 -35.71
N ARG A 963 -20.42 -32.33 -35.55
CA ARG A 963 -20.44 -30.98 -36.15
C ARG A 963 -20.54 -31.01 -37.69
N PHE A 964 -20.01 -32.05 -38.32
CA PHE A 964 -19.87 -32.14 -39.79
C PHE A 964 -21.21 -32.17 -40.54
N LYS A 965 -22.25 -32.85 -40.03
CA LYS A 965 -23.58 -32.88 -40.68
C LYS A 965 -24.34 -31.54 -40.60
N ARG A 966 -23.95 -30.62 -39.70
CA ARG A 966 -24.61 -29.31 -39.54
C ARG A 966 -24.36 -28.38 -40.74
N ALA A 967 -23.21 -28.51 -41.41
CA ALA A 967 -22.90 -27.71 -42.61
C ALA A 967 -23.78 -28.07 -43.81
N LEU A 968 -24.12 -29.35 -43.99
CA LEU A 968 -24.86 -29.82 -45.16
C LEU A 968 -26.31 -29.30 -45.18
N LEU A 969 -26.98 -29.30 -44.02
CA LEU A 969 -28.33 -28.74 -43.85
C LEU A 969 -28.37 -27.22 -44.11
N ASN A 970 -27.34 -26.50 -43.67
CA ASN A 970 -27.23 -25.05 -43.87
C ASN A 970 -27.05 -24.65 -45.36
N LEU A 971 -26.66 -25.57 -46.24
CA LEU A 971 -26.45 -25.29 -47.68
C LEU A 971 -27.70 -25.56 -48.55
N GLN A 972 -28.57 -26.48 -48.16
CA GLN A 972 -29.72 -26.89 -48.98
C GLN A 972 -31.01 -26.08 -48.73
N LEU A 973 -31.22 -25.55 -47.53
CA LEU A 973 -32.40 -24.73 -47.24
C LEU A 973 -32.40 -23.34 -47.92
N PRO A 974 -31.29 -22.55 -47.92
CA PRO A 974 -31.28 -21.23 -48.55
C PRO A 974 -31.41 -21.27 -50.08
N SER A 975 -30.89 -22.32 -50.72
CA SER A 975 -30.80 -22.44 -52.19
C SER A 975 -32.12 -22.84 -52.88
N ALA A 976 -33.11 -23.28 -52.09
CA ALA A 976 -34.52 -23.32 -52.51
C ALA A 976 -35.23 -21.98 -52.26
N TRP A 977 -35.09 -21.41 -51.05
CA TRP A 977 -35.76 -20.16 -50.65
C TRP A 977 -35.37 -18.93 -51.48
N MET A 978 -34.10 -18.82 -51.92
CA MET A 978 -33.66 -17.67 -52.72
C MET A 978 -34.31 -17.64 -54.12
N ARG A 979 -34.65 -18.79 -54.72
CA ARG A 979 -35.32 -18.83 -56.03
C ARG A 979 -36.72 -18.23 -55.98
N TRP A 980 -37.41 -18.38 -54.85
CA TRP A 980 -38.78 -17.87 -54.66
C TRP A 980 -38.83 -16.35 -54.45
N ARG A 981 -37.69 -15.68 -54.23
CA ARG A 981 -37.61 -14.20 -54.22
C ARG A 981 -37.54 -13.56 -55.61
N SER A 982 -37.36 -14.35 -56.67
CA SER A 982 -37.05 -13.84 -58.02
C SER A 982 -38.21 -13.92 -59.02
N ALA A 983 -39.41 -14.31 -58.59
CA ALA A 983 -40.62 -14.30 -59.42
C ALA A 983 -41.26 -12.89 -59.43
N PRO A 984 -41.50 -12.25 -60.59
CA PRO A 984 -42.23 -10.99 -60.68
C PRO A 984 -43.71 -11.14 -60.33
N SER A 985 -44.35 -10.04 -59.92
CA SER A 985 -45.80 -9.93 -59.79
C SER A 985 -46.44 -9.47 -61.11
N GLU A 986 -47.48 -10.17 -61.58
CA GLU A 986 -48.06 -9.97 -62.92
C GLU A 986 -48.72 -8.60 -63.14
N ASP A 987 -49.07 -7.85 -62.08
CA ASP A 987 -49.70 -6.51 -62.16
C ASP A 987 -48.83 -5.43 -62.84
N SER A 988 -47.55 -5.70 -63.13
CA SER A 988 -46.63 -4.73 -63.75
C SER A 988 -46.61 -4.76 -65.29
N ALA A 989 -47.24 -5.73 -65.94
CA ALA A 989 -46.95 -6.09 -67.34
C ALA A 989 -47.95 -5.52 -68.39
N ARG A 990 -48.59 -4.37 -68.13
CA ARG A 990 -49.66 -3.82 -69.00
C ARG A 990 -49.64 -2.30 -69.25
N THR A 991 -48.56 -1.60 -68.92
CA THR A 991 -48.53 -0.11 -69.03
C THR A 991 -47.28 0.45 -69.73
N GLU A 992 -46.35 -0.41 -70.18
CA GLU A 992 -45.14 0.02 -70.91
C GLU A 992 -44.98 -0.81 -72.20
N MET A 993 -45.69 -0.41 -73.26
CA MET A 993 -45.37 -0.86 -74.63
C MET A 993 -45.68 0.21 -75.69
N GLU A 994 -45.35 1.47 -75.40
CA GLU A 994 -45.26 2.50 -76.44
C GLU A 994 -44.15 3.52 -76.08
N GLN A 995 -43.43 3.98 -77.12
CA GLN A 995 -42.53 5.15 -77.13
C GLN A 995 -41.19 5.05 -76.36
N GLN A 996 -40.23 4.40 -77.03
CA GLN A 996 -38.82 4.86 -77.11
C GLN A 996 -38.74 6.22 -77.85
N PRO A 997 -37.64 7.01 -77.79
CA PRO A 997 -36.22 6.59 -77.74
C PRO A 997 -35.53 6.72 -76.36
#